data_AF-A0A151SXJ0-F1
#
_entry.id   AF-A0A151SXJ0-F1
#
_cell.length_a   1.000
_cell.length_b   1.000
_cell.length_c   1.000
_cell.angle_alpha   90.00
_cell.angle_beta   90.00
_cell.angle_gamma   90.00
#
_symmetry.space_group_name_H-M   'P 1'
#
loop_
_entity.id
_entity.type
_entity.pdbx_description
1 polymer ?
#
loop_
_entity_poly.entity_id
_entity_poly.type
_entity_poly.pdbx_seq_one_letter_code
_entity_poly.pdbx_strand_id
1 'polypeptide(L)'
;ITYTLSVLDLSNCQFQGSIPPSFFNLTHLTSLRLSWNNLNGSIPSSLSNLQHLILLDLSWNQFSGAIPNVHQIPNVFQQSNKFEVLDLSINNIGGELPSTLSNLQCLIHLDISENKLSGQIPDVFAGLTKLNTLNLMDNNLIGKIPSSLFDLTQLSLVDFSYNRLEGPLPNKITGFLNVTTLRFENNLLNGTIPSWCLSLPSVVHLDLSNNQFTGHISAISSYSLQSLFLCNNNLQGNIPESIFSLENLTDLCLSSNNLSGSVHFPLFSKLQNLQNLSLSHNNQLSLNFKSNVNYSFPFLRSLSLSSMGLTEFPKLSVEVPTLGFLDLSNNKLSGRVPNWLHEMSSLYQLDLSRNLLTAALNQFSRNYMLFHLDLSFNLLTGGISSSICNASMMMILNLSHNKLIGILPQCFSNLSNLEILDLQKNKLHGTLQSTFSKNKWLSSLNLNSNQFEAISLTLNKIPINFVNIDLSGNKFEEEIPNVIGELHALRGLNLSHNRLSGPIPQSMGNLTNLESLDLSSNMLIGGIPSELTNLNFLEVLNLSHNHLVGEIPQGKQFNTFSNDSYEENFGLCGVPLSMTCIKDPEQHSSPSQTFWREKSFGFGWKPVAIGYGCGMIFGVGIGYCVLLTGKPRWLVKIVAK
;
A
#
# COMPACT_ATOMS: atom_id res chain seq x y z
N ILE A 1 11.90 -29.15 -58.23
CA ILE A 1 11.19 -28.23 -57.32
C ILE A 1 12.12 -27.98 -56.16
N THR A 2 12.80 -26.84 -56.12
CA THR A 2 13.59 -26.42 -54.96
C THR A 2 12.63 -25.85 -53.94
N TYR A 3 12.39 -26.57 -52.84
CA TYR A 3 11.61 -26.06 -51.72
C TYR A 3 12.43 -24.99 -51.00
N THR A 4 12.01 -23.74 -51.07
CA THR A 4 12.62 -22.63 -50.31
C THR A 4 11.80 -22.38 -49.05
N LEU A 5 12.46 -22.31 -47.89
CA LEU A 5 11.81 -22.03 -46.61
C LEU A 5 11.32 -20.57 -46.57
N SER A 6 10.01 -20.37 -46.42
CA SER A 6 9.38 -19.05 -46.33
C SER A 6 8.94 -18.67 -44.91
N VAL A 7 8.52 -19.64 -44.11
CA VAL A 7 8.06 -19.42 -42.73
C VAL A 7 8.86 -20.33 -41.80
N LEU A 8 9.46 -19.74 -40.77
CA LEU A 8 10.12 -20.46 -39.69
C LEU A 8 9.48 -20.03 -38.36
N ASP A 9 8.79 -20.98 -37.74
CA ASP A 9 8.14 -20.79 -36.44
C ASP A 9 8.71 -21.82 -35.46
N LEU A 10 9.42 -21.31 -34.45
CA LEU A 10 10.06 -22.09 -33.39
C LEU A 10 9.63 -21.57 -32.02
N SER A 11 8.43 -21.00 -31.94
CA SER A 11 7.92 -20.39 -30.73
C SER A 11 7.59 -21.44 -29.66
N ASN A 12 7.71 -21.09 -28.37
CA ASN A 12 7.37 -21.96 -27.24
C ASN A 12 8.07 -23.33 -27.24
N CYS A 13 9.37 -23.34 -27.54
CA CYS A 13 10.17 -24.56 -27.68
C CYS A 13 11.29 -24.68 -26.64
N GLN A 14 11.39 -23.74 -25.69
CA GLN A 14 12.43 -23.67 -24.66
C GLN A 14 13.88 -23.56 -25.22
N PHE A 15 14.04 -23.10 -26.46
CA PHE A 15 15.36 -22.93 -27.08
C PHE A 15 16.22 -21.94 -26.27
N GLN A 16 17.52 -22.24 -26.18
CA GLN A 16 18.51 -21.46 -25.45
C GLN A 16 19.66 -21.02 -26.37
N GLY A 17 20.43 -20.03 -25.93
CA GLY A 17 21.58 -19.49 -26.67
C GLY A 17 21.17 -18.43 -27.69
N SER A 18 22.13 -18.01 -28.53
CA SER A 18 21.92 -16.97 -29.54
C SER A 18 21.26 -17.48 -30.82
N ILE A 19 20.58 -16.60 -31.54
CA ILE A 19 20.08 -16.91 -32.89
C ILE A 19 21.26 -17.32 -33.79
N PRO A 20 21.23 -18.52 -34.40
CA PRO A 20 22.32 -18.99 -35.25
C PRO A 20 22.53 -18.07 -36.46
N PRO A 21 23.78 -17.69 -36.80
CA PRO A 21 24.06 -16.85 -37.97
C PRO A 21 23.57 -17.44 -39.30
N SER A 22 23.45 -18.77 -39.38
CA SER A 22 22.92 -19.47 -40.54
C SER A 22 21.45 -19.15 -40.86
N PHE A 23 20.67 -18.66 -39.89
CA PHE A 23 19.28 -18.23 -40.13
C PHE A 23 19.23 -17.05 -41.12
N PHE A 24 20.26 -16.20 -41.12
CA PHE A 24 20.33 -15.03 -42.01
C PHE A 24 20.76 -15.39 -43.44
N ASN A 25 21.01 -16.66 -43.74
CA ASN A 25 21.20 -17.17 -45.11
C ASN A 25 19.87 -17.58 -45.78
N LEU A 26 18.75 -17.59 -45.02
CA LEU A 26 17.43 -17.97 -45.51
C LEU A 26 16.76 -16.79 -46.23
N THR A 27 17.32 -16.34 -47.35
CA THR A 27 16.93 -15.08 -48.03
C THR A 27 15.50 -15.03 -48.57
N HIS A 28 14.79 -16.17 -48.61
CA HIS A 28 13.39 -16.28 -49.03
C HIS A 28 12.40 -16.22 -47.85
N LEU A 29 12.90 -16.08 -46.63
CA LEU A 29 12.07 -16.05 -45.42
C LEU A 29 11.21 -14.79 -45.39
N THR A 30 9.92 -14.98 -45.20
CA THR A 30 8.90 -13.93 -45.03
C THR A 30 8.41 -13.82 -43.59
N SER A 31 8.53 -14.88 -42.80
CA SER A 31 8.15 -14.87 -41.38
C SER A 31 9.15 -15.66 -40.53
N LEU A 32 9.65 -15.00 -39.47
CA LEU A 32 10.49 -15.60 -38.44
C LEU A 32 9.83 -15.37 -37.07
N ARG A 33 9.39 -16.45 -36.42
CA ARG A 33 8.85 -16.41 -35.07
C ARG A 33 9.67 -17.29 -34.14
N LEU A 34 10.23 -16.67 -33.11
CA LEU A 34 11.06 -17.29 -32.09
C LEU A 34 10.54 -16.99 -30.68
N SER A 35 9.29 -16.58 -30.53
CA SER A 35 8.76 -16.07 -29.27
C SER A 35 8.60 -17.14 -28.20
N TRP A 36 8.51 -16.73 -26.94
CA TRP A 36 8.36 -17.65 -25.79
C TRP A 36 9.48 -18.70 -25.72
N ASN A 37 10.73 -18.26 -25.79
CA ASN A 37 11.91 -19.12 -25.63
C ASN A 37 12.87 -18.52 -24.59
N ASN A 38 14.02 -19.16 -24.41
CA ASN A 38 15.12 -18.70 -23.54
C ASN A 38 16.32 -18.22 -24.37
N LEU A 39 16.06 -17.68 -25.58
CA LEU A 39 17.12 -17.21 -26.46
C LEU A 39 17.77 -15.95 -25.88
N ASN A 40 19.08 -15.83 -26.06
CA ASN A 40 19.89 -14.75 -25.49
C ASN A 40 20.86 -14.15 -26.54
N GLY A 41 21.74 -13.26 -26.10
CA GLY A 41 22.64 -12.52 -26.99
C GLY A 41 21.93 -11.40 -27.76
N SER A 42 22.64 -10.78 -28.69
CA SER A 42 22.16 -9.61 -29.42
C SER A 42 21.32 -9.98 -30.64
N ILE A 43 20.36 -9.12 -31.00
CA ILE A 43 19.74 -9.13 -32.34
C ILE A 43 20.83 -8.77 -33.36
N PRO A 44 21.22 -9.69 -34.26
CA PRO A 44 22.37 -9.47 -35.13
C PRO A 44 22.04 -8.53 -36.29
N SER A 45 23.00 -7.70 -36.68
CA SER A 45 22.90 -6.79 -37.83
C SER A 45 22.63 -7.52 -39.15
N SER A 46 23.01 -8.80 -39.25
CA SER A 46 22.71 -9.68 -40.39
C SER A 46 21.22 -9.88 -40.66
N LEU A 47 20.32 -9.41 -39.77
CA LEU A 47 18.89 -9.32 -40.04
C LEU A 47 18.59 -8.56 -41.36
N SER A 48 19.45 -7.60 -41.75
CA SER A 48 19.34 -6.89 -43.02
C SER A 48 19.43 -7.78 -44.27
N ASN A 49 19.94 -9.01 -44.14
CA ASN A 49 20.04 -9.96 -45.26
C ASN A 49 18.68 -10.58 -45.63
N LEU A 50 17.70 -10.55 -44.72
CA LEU A 50 16.37 -11.12 -44.92
C LEU A 50 15.44 -10.10 -45.61
N GLN A 51 15.74 -9.79 -46.86
CA GLN A 51 15.08 -8.71 -47.63
C GLN A 51 13.58 -8.93 -47.89
N HIS A 52 13.10 -10.16 -47.76
CA HIS A 52 11.69 -10.52 -47.94
C HIS A 52 10.91 -10.64 -46.63
N LEU A 53 11.55 -10.37 -45.49
CA LEU A 53 10.94 -10.56 -44.17
C LEU A 53 9.82 -9.53 -43.95
N ILE A 54 8.64 -10.04 -43.61
CA ILE A 54 7.41 -9.28 -43.35
C ILE A 54 7.11 -9.27 -41.85
N LEU A 55 7.34 -10.41 -41.19
CA LEU A 55 7.10 -10.58 -39.76
C LEU A 55 8.35 -11.07 -39.06
N LEU A 56 8.76 -10.34 -38.02
CA LEU A 56 9.74 -10.77 -37.04
C LEU A 56 9.11 -10.71 -35.65
N ASP A 57 9.03 -11.86 -34.99
CA ASP A 57 8.59 -11.98 -33.59
C ASP A 57 9.70 -12.65 -32.77
N LEU A 58 10.31 -11.87 -31.90
CA LEU A 58 11.34 -12.26 -30.93
C LEU A 58 10.86 -12.08 -29.48
N SER A 59 9.55 -11.88 -29.28
CA SER A 59 8.99 -11.55 -27.96
C SER A 59 9.23 -12.64 -26.92
N TRP A 60 9.16 -12.30 -25.63
CA TRP A 60 9.29 -13.27 -24.53
C TRP A 60 10.58 -14.11 -24.63
N ASN A 61 11.72 -13.43 -24.60
CA ASN A 61 13.06 -14.04 -24.64
C ASN A 61 14.02 -13.31 -23.68
N GLN A 62 15.31 -13.62 -23.75
CA GLN A 62 16.37 -13.01 -22.95
C GLN A 62 17.35 -12.21 -23.81
N PHE A 63 16.90 -11.68 -24.96
CA PHE A 63 17.75 -10.91 -25.85
C PHE A 63 18.29 -9.68 -25.14
N SER A 64 19.60 -9.51 -25.20
CA SER A 64 20.36 -8.40 -24.62
C SER A 64 21.54 -8.13 -25.55
N GLY A 65 21.96 -6.88 -25.74
CA GLY A 65 23.18 -6.67 -26.54
C GLY A 65 24.37 -7.47 -26.03
N ALA A 66 25.27 -7.81 -26.93
CA ALA A 66 26.40 -8.68 -26.68
C ALA A 66 27.43 -8.10 -25.67
N ILE A 67 27.29 -6.84 -25.25
CA ILE A 67 28.26 -6.11 -24.42
C ILE A 67 27.48 -5.23 -23.42
N PRO A 68 27.86 -5.19 -22.12
CA PRO A 68 27.42 -4.14 -21.21
C PRO A 68 27.78 -2.78 -21.83
N ASN A 69 26.78 -1.99 -22.21
CA ASN A 69 26.84 -0.69 -22.91
C ASN A 69 26.62 -0.69 -24.44
N VAL A 70 26.20 -1.79 -25.08
CA VAL A 70 25.75 -1.79 -26.49
C VAL A 70 24.50 -2.68 -26.67
N HIS A 71 23.47 -2.46 -25.85
CA HIS A 71 22.24 -3.26 -25.86
C HIS A 71 21.20 -2.89 -26.91
N GLN A 72 21.60 -2.29 -28.03
CA GLN A 72 20.69 -1.62 -28.97
C GLN A 72 20.04 -2.52 -30.03
N ILE A 73 18.86 -2.10 -30.48
CA ILE A 73 18.28 -2.53 -31.75
C ILE A 73 19.25 -2.13 -32.88
N PRO A 74 19.62 -3.04 -33.81
CA PRO A 74 20.62 -2.72 -34.81
C PRO A 74 20.12 -1.64 -35.78
N ASN A 75 20.94 -0.62 -36.00
CA ASN A 75 20.65 0.51 -36.89
C ASN A 75 20.86 0.13 -38.38
N VAL A 76 20.14 -0.87 -38.87
CA VAL A 76 20.41 -1.55 -40.17
C VAL A 76 19.18 -1.66 -41.07
N PHE A 77 18.05 -1.07 -40.68
CA PHE A 77 16.82 -1.13 -41.47
C PHE A 77 16.97 -0.33 -42.78
N GLN A 78 16.87 -1.03 -43.91
CA GLN A 78 16.99 -0.44 -45.25
C GLN A 78 15.62 0.06 -45.75
N GLN A 79 15.61 1.09 -46.60
CA GLN A 79 14.38 1.66 -47.17
C GLN A 79 13.53 0.69 -47.99
N SER A 80 14.13 -0.33 -48.59
CA SER A 80 13.44 -1.35 -49.40
C SER A 80 12.78 -2.45 -48.56
N ASN A 81 12.75 -2.32 -47.25
CA ASN A 81 12.26 -3.35 -46.34
C ASN A 81 10.73 -3.52 -46.42
N LYS A 82 10.25 -4.75 -46.16
CA LYS A 82 8.84 -5.16 -46.26
C LYS A 82 8.20 -5.51 -44.91
N PHE A 83 8.82 -5.14 -43.80
CA PHE A 83 8.29 -5.41 -42.47
C PHE A 83 6.93 -4.77 -42.30
N GLU A 84 5.97 -5.59 -41.92
CA GLU A 84 4.64 -5.19 -41.46
C GLU A 84 4.51 -5.40 -39.95
N VAL A 85 5.22 -6.37 -39.38
CA VAL A 85 5.17 -6.71 -37.95
C VAL A 85 6.59 -6.86 -37.40
N LEU A 86 6.89 -6.07 -36.38
CA LEU A 86 8.11 -6.17 -35.57
C LEU A 86 7.73 -6.23 -34.10
N ASP A 87 7.90 -7.40 -33.50
CA ASP A 87 7.67 -7.63 -32.07
C ASP A 87 8.96 -8.08 -31.38
N LEU A 88 9.47 -7.23 -30.49
CA LEU A 88 10.65 -7.45 -29.66
C LEU A 88 10.31 -7.34 -28.17
N SER A 89 9.02 -7.39 -27.82
CA SER A 89 8.54 -7.17 -26.45
C SER A 89 9.09 -8.19 -25.45
N ILE A 90 9.16 -7.81 -24.16
CA ILE A 90 9.49 -8.71 -23.06
C ILE A 90 10.86 -9.37 -23.28
N ASN A 91 11.89 -8.52 -23.24
CA ASN A 91 13.29 -8.87 -23.43
C ASN A 91 14.19 -7.98 -22.54
N ASN A 92 15.51 -8.04 -22.74
CA ASN A 92 16.50 -7.23 -22.02
C ASN A 92 17.22 -6.24 -22.97
N ILE A 93 16.54 -5.76 -24.02
CA ILE A 93 17.12 -4.86 -25.03
C ILE A 93 17.24 -3.45 -24.45
N GLY A 94 18.43 -2.85 -24.53
CA GLY A 94 18.70 -1.48 -24.06
C GLY A 94 19.18 -0.55 -25.18
N GLY A 95 19.96 0.48 -24.85
CA GLY A 95 20.41 1.46 -25.83
C GLY A 95 19.27 2.36 -26.33
N GLU A 96 19.51 3.10 -27.42
CA GLU A 96 18.55 4.05 -27.98
C GLU A 96 17.75 3.46 -29.16
N LEU A 97 16.58 4.05 -29.43
CA LEU A 97 15.81 3.71 -30.62
C LEU A 97 16.53 4.21 -31.89
N PRO A 98 16.78 3.35 -32.89
CA PRO A 98 17.54 3.74 -34.07
C PRO A 98 16.72 4.64 -35.00
N SER A 99 17.34 5.69 -35.53
CA SER A 99 16.71 6.61 -36.50
C SER A 99 16.33 5.92 -37.82
N THR A 100 16.97 4.79 -38.15
CA THR A 100 16.60 3.95 -39.31
C THR A 100 15.23 3.29 -39.18
N LEU A 101 14.56 3.34 -38.02
CA LEU A 101 13.13 2.95 -37.92
C LEU A 101 12.25 3.69 -38.93
N SER A 102 12.61 4.93 -39.29
CA SER A 102 11.93 5.72 -40.34
C SER A 102 11.89 5.02 -41.71
N ASN A 103 12.76 4.04 -41.96
CA ASN A 103 12.82 3.29 -43.20
C ASN A 103 11.77 2.16 -43.29
N LEU A 104 11.10 1.81 -42.18
CA LEU A 104 10.10 0.73 -42.12
C LEU A 104 8.71 1.19 -42.59
N GLN A 105 8.61 1.71 -43.80
CA GLN A 105 7.39 2.36 -44.31
C GLN A 105 6.18 1.43 -44.49
N CYS A 106 6.40 0.10 -44.46
CA CYS A 106 5.32 -0.89 -44.50
C CYS A 106 4.82 -1.30 -43.10
N LEU A 107 5.43 -0.80 -42.02
CA LEU A 107 5.17 -1.28 -40.67
C LEU A 107 3.75 -0.95 -40.23
N ILE A 108 3.05 -1.98 -39.75
CA ILE A 108 1.67 -1.92 -39.24
C ILE A 108 1.68 -2.10 -37.72
N HIS A 109 2.54 -2.97 -37.22
CA HIS A 109 2.64 -3.30 -35.79
C HIS A 109 4.09 -3.19 -35.33
N LEU A 110 4.32 -2.34 -34.34
CA LEU A 110 5.60 -2.21 -33.63
C LEU A 110 5.34 -2.39 -32.13
N ASP A 111 5.82 -3.50 -31.58
CA ASP A 111 5.85 -3.73 -30.14
C ASP A 111 7.29 -3.97 -29.69
N ILE A 112 7.78 -3.08 -28.83
CA ILE A 112 9.10 -3.18 -28.19
C ILE A 112 8.99 -2.89 -26.68
N SER A 113 7.80 -3.15 -26.11
CA SER A 113 7.50 -2.96 -24.70
C SER A 113 8.28 -3.90 -23.78
N GLU A 114 8.29 -3.61 -22.48
CA GLU A 114 8.92 -4.42 -21.43
C GLU A 114 10.39 -4.75 -21.77
N ASN A 115 11.18 -3.69 -21.94
CA ASN A 115 12.59 -3.75 -22.28
C ASN A 115 13.38 -2.72 -21.43
N LYS A 116 14.65 -2.50 -21.76
CA LYS A 116 15.55 -1.55 -21.08
C LYS A 116 15.94 -0.38 -21.99
N LEU A 117 15.16 -0.07 -23.02
CA LEU A 117 15.45 1.01 -23.97
C LEU A 117 15.57 2.34 -23.22
N SER A 118 16.45 3.21 -23.71
CA SER A 118 16.82 4.47 -23.07
C SER A 118 16.99 5.57 -24.12
N GLY A 119 17.30 6.79 -23.69
CA GLY A 119 17.42 7.93 -24.59
C GLY A 119 16.07 8.44 -25.10
N GLN A 120 16.11 9.33 -26.08
CA GLN A 120 14.90 9.95 -26.62
C GLN A 120 14.26 9.08 -27.70
N ILE A 121 12.94 9.17 -27.83
CA ILE A 121 12.25 8.64 -29.00
C ILE A 121 12.62 9.53 -30.21
N PRO A 122 13.29 9.03 -31.25
CA PRO A 122 13.63 9.84 -32.42
C PRO A 122 12.36 10.18 -33.21
N ASP A 123 12.34 11.35 -33.87
CA ASP A 123 11.18 11.78 -34.67
C ASP A 123 11.15 11.08 -36.04
N VAL A 124 10.78 9.80 -36.04
CA VAL A 124 10.80 8.89 -37.21
C VAL A 124 9.42 8.61 -37.80
N PHE A 125 8.34 9.00 -37.11
CA PHE A 125 6.98 8.56 -37.42
C PHE A 125 6.42 9.12 -38.72
N ALA A 126 6.97 10.22 -39.25
CA ALA A 126 6.62 10.74 -40.57
C ALA A 126 6.73 9.69 -41.70
N GLY A 127 7.63 8.70 -41.56
CA GLY A 127 7.78 7.61 -42.52
C GLY A 127 6.86 6.39 -42.28
N LEU A 128 6.23 6.29 -41.11
CA LEU A 128 5.51 5.10 -40.64
C LEU A 128 3.99 5.23 -40.84
N THR A 129 3.57 5.60 -42.04
CA THR A 129 2.18 6.01 -42.32
C THR A 129 1.14 4.89 -42.25
N LYS A 130 1.57 3.62 -42.29
CA LYS A 130 0.70 2.44 -42.13
C LYS A 130 0.56 1.96 -40.68
N LEU A 131 1.27 2.58 -39.75
CA LEU A 131 1.36 2.11 -38.37
C LEU A 131 -0.01 2.16 -37.71
N ASN A 132 -0.43 1.01 -37.19
CA ASN A 132 -1.71 0.82 -36.53
C ASN A 132 -1.54 0.55 -35.03
N THR A 133 -0.51 -0.21 -34.66
CA THR A 133 -0.18 -0.52 -33.27
C THR A 133 1.23 -0.05 -32.97
N LEU A 134 1.38 0.75 -31.91
CA LEU A 134 2.65 1.20 -31.40
C LEU A 134 2.69 1.04 -29.88
N ASN A 135 3.55 0.13 -29.40
CA ASN A 135 3.71 -0.15 -27.98
C ASN A 135 5.18 -0.01 -27.56
N LEU A 136 5.44 0.97 -26.69
CA LEU A 136 6.75 1.27 -26.08
C LEU A 136 6.70 1.15 -24.54
N MET A 137 5.63 0.56 -24.02
CA MET A 137 5.35 0.48 -22.58
C MET A 137 6.51 -0.17 -21.80
N ASP A 138 6.72 0.27 -20.56
CA ASP A 138 7.73 -0.26 -19.63
C ASP A 138 9.16 -0.30 -20.22
N ASN A 139 9.74 0.89 -20.34
CA ASN A 139 11.12 1.13 -20.77
C ASN A 139 11.71 2.32 -19.98
N ASN A 140 12.95 2.72 -20.27
CA ASN A 140 13.62 3.90 -19.68
C ASN A 140 13.69 5.10 -20.65
N LEU A 141 12.71 5.24 -21.55
CA LEU A 141 12.71 6.33 -22.54
C LEU A 141 12.50 7.69 -21.87
N ILE A 142 13.22 8.70 -22.35
CA ILE A 142 13.22 10.07 -21.83
C ILE A 142 12.85 11.09 -22.92
N GLY A 143 12.69 12.35 -22.52
CA GLY A 143 12.44 13.45 -23.45
C GLY A 143 10.99 13.49 -23.94
N LYS A 144 10.76 14.27 -24.99
CA LYS A 144 9.40 14.55 -25.49
C LYS A 144 8.89 13.46 -26.42
N ILE A 145 7.57 13.29 -26.44
CA ILE A 145 6.90 12.52 -27.49
C ILE A 145 7.08 13.26 -28.83
N PRO A 146 7.59 12.60 -29.89
CA PRO A 146 7.88 13.26 -31.16
C PRO A 146 6.62 13.78 -31.87
N SER A 147 6.73 14.96 -32.49
CA SER A 147 5.58 15.63 -33.10
C SER A 147 4.98 14.88 -34.27
N SER A 148 5.79 14.20 -35.09
CA SER A 148 5.26 13.51 -36.28
C SER A 148 4.36 12.32 -35.94
N LEU A 149 4.41 11.81 -34.70
CA LEU A 149 3.49 10.77 -34.23
C LEU A 149 2.04 11.22 -34.32
N PHE A 150 1.78 12.49 -33.99
CA PHE A 150 0.44 13.05 -33.91
C PHE A 150 -0.19 13.36 -35.27
N ASP A 151 0.53 13.10 -36.37
CA ASP A 151 0.03 13.21 -37.74
C ASP A 151 -0.39 11.83 -38.31
N LEU A 152 -0.15 10.74 -37.59
CA LEU A 152 -0.50 9.40 -38.04
C LEU A 152 -2.01 9.13 -37.92
N THR A 153 -2.62 8.78 -39.05
CA THR A 153 -4.08 8.60 -39.18
C THR A 153 -4.55 7.16 -39.02
N GLN A 154 -3.63 6.18 -39.09
CA GLN A 154 -3.97 4.75 -39.05
C GLN A 154 -3.86 4.12 -37.65
N LEU A 155 -3.30 4.85 -36.68
CA LEU A 155 -3.11 4.34 -35.32
C LEU A 155 -4.44 3.99 -34.65
N SER A 156 -4.47 2.81 -34.06
CA SER A 156 -5.55 2.28 -33.22
C SER A 156 -5.10 2.14 -31.77
N LEU A 157 -3.86 1.69 -31.54
CA LEU A 157 -3.29 1.54 -30.20
C LEU A 157 -1.97 2.30 -30.10
N VAL A 158 -1.87 3.14 -29.08
CA VAL A 158 -0.63 3.81 -28.68
C VAL A 158 -0.45 3.64 -27.17
N ASP A 159 0.62 2.97 -26.77
CA ASP A 159 0.95 2.76 -25.35
C ASP A 159 2.40 3.11 -25.07
N PHE A 160 2.63 4.22 -24.35
CA PHE A 160 3.94 4.67 -23.88
C PHE A 160 4.04 4.65 -22.36
N SER A 161 3.19 3.87 -21.69
CA SER A 161 3.10 3.88 -20.23
C SER A 161 4.40 3.41 -19.58
N TYR A 162 4.62 3.74 -18.31
CA TYR A 162 5.80 3.29 -17.53
C TYR A 162 7.13 3.66 -18.21
N ASN A 163 7.32 4.96 -18.45
CA ASN A 163 8.56 5.52 -19.00
C ASN A 163 8.92 6.80 -18.23
N ARG A 164 9.88 7.60 -18.74
CA ARG A 164 10.27 8.90 -18.18
C ARG A 164 10.07 10.02 -19.20
N LEU A 165 9.04 9.90 -20.05
CA LEU A 165 8.71 10.89 -21.06
C LEU A 165 8.21 12.17 -20.40
N GLU A 166 8.62 13.31 -20.93
CA GLU A 166 8.37 14.62 -20.34
C GLU A 166 7.87 15.65 -21.37
N GLY A 167 7.45 16.80 -20.85
CA GLY A 167 6.96 17.90 -21.66
C GLY A 167 5.47 17.80 -22.01
N PRO A 168 4.94 18.84 -22.69
CA PRO A 168 3.52 18.93 -22.98
C PRO A 168 3.12 18.13 -24.21
N LEU A 169 1.89 17.63 -24.19
CA LEU A 169 1.21 17.16 -25.40
C LEU A 169 0.89 18.36 -26.32
N PRO A 170 0.93 18.19 -27.66
CA PRO A 170 0.64 19.28 -28.59
C PRO A 170 -0.81 19.73 -28.49
N ASN A 171 -1.08 21.03 -28.70
CA ASN A 171 -2.44 21.57 -28.58
C ASN A 171 -3.37 21.19 -29.75
N LYS A 172 -2.80 20.83 -30.91
CA LYS A 172 -3.53 20.46 -32.13
C LYS A 172 -2.82 19.29 -32.79
N ILE A 173 -3.62 18.38 -33.36
CA ILE A 173 -3.14 17.18 -34.05
C ILE A 173 -3.96 16.98 -35.32
N THR A 174 -3.41 16.27 -36.31
CA THR A 174 -4.13 15.88 -37.53
C THR A 174 -4.46 14.38 -37.57
N GLY A 175 -3.75 13.58 -36.77
CA GLY A 175 -3.90 12.13 -36.65
C GLY A 175 -4.85 11.68 -35.53
N PHE A 176 -4.65 10.42 -35.10
CA PHE A 176 -5.35 9.74 -34.00
C PHE A 176 -6.87 9.57 -34.14
N LEU A 177 -7.44 9.80 -35.32
CA LEU A 177 -8.89 9.67 -35.58
C LEU A 177 -9.43 8.25 -35.31
N ASN A 178 -8.58 7.23 -35.48
CA ASN A 178 -8.93 5.82 -35.30
C ASN A 178 -8.43 5.23 -33.98
N VAL A 179 -7.84 6.03 -33.09
CA VAL A 179 -7.27 5.53 -31.83
C VAL A 179 -8.39 5.05 -30.92
N THR A 180 -8.31 3.79 -30.52
CA THR A 180 -9.20 3.12 -29.57
C THR A 180 -8.57 3.02 -28.19
N THR A 181 -7.24 2.90 -28.11
CA THR A 181 -6.49 2.81 -26.86
C THR A 181 -5.34 3.81 -26.88
N LEU A 182 -5.34 4.73 -25.92
CA LEU A 182 -4.28 5.71 -25.71
C LEU A 182 -3.84 5.66 -24.25
N ARG A 183 -2.62 5.16 -23.99
CA ARG A 183 -2.07 5.08 -22.63
C ARG A 183 -0.72 5.75 -22.54
N PHE A 184 -0.63 6.73 -21.66
CA PHE A 184 0.60 7.45 -21.29
C PHE A 184 0.82 7.44 -19.77
N GLU A 185 0.26 6.46 -19.07
CA GLU A 185 0.34 6.35 -17.62
C GLU A 185 1.80 6.30 -17.13
N ASN A 186 2.08 6.78 -15.91
CA ASN A 186 3.37 6.62 -15.24
C ASN A 186 4.53 7.20 -16.08
N ASN A 187 4.45 8.52 -16.30
CA ASN A 187 5.45 9.32 -17.00
C ASN A 187 5.63 10.68 -16.29
N LEU A 188 6.40 11.59 -16.91
CA LEU A 188 6.65 12.95 -16.43
C LEU A 188 5.97 14.00 -17.34
N LEU A 189 4.91 13.63 -18.07
CA LEU A 189 4.21 14.53 -18.98
C LEU A 189 3.55 15.67 -18.19
N ASN A 190 3.59 16.88 -18.75
CA ASN A 190 3.18 18.10 -18.05
C ASN A 190 2.37 19.03 -18.95
N GLY A 191 2.10 20.25 -18.46
CA GLY A 191 1.19 21.19 -19.14
C GLY A 191 -0.27 20.80 -18.94
N THR A 192 -1.16 21.31 -19.78
CA THR A 192 -2.60 21.00 -19.72
C THR A 192 -2.94 19.81 -20.60
N ILE A 193 -3.93 19.00 -20.21
CA ILE A 193 -4.51 17.97 -21.10
C ILE A 193 -5.14 18.69 -22.31
N PRO A 194 -4.65 18.50 -23.54
CA PRO A 194 -5.25 19.11 -24.72
C PRO A 194 -6.67 18.59 -24.94
N SER A 195 -7.55 19.44 -25.47
CA SER A 195 -8.96 19.08 -25.68
C SER A 195 -9.13 17.87 -26.60
N TRP A 196 -8.21 17.66 -27.55
CA TRP A 196 -8.29 16.53 -28.46
C TRP A 196 -8.26 15.19 -27.74
N CYS A 197 -7.55 15.05 -26.61
CA CYS A 197 -7.53 13.79 -25.85
C CYS A 197 -8.93 13.37 -25.40
N LEU A 198 -9.78 14.34 -25.08
CA LEU A 198 -11.14 14.15 -24.57
C LEU A 198 -12.21 14.28 -25.66
N SER A 199 -11.80 14.46 -26.93
CA SER A 199 -12.69 14.59 -28.09
C SER A 199 -12.36 13.63 -29.22
N LEU A 200 -11.49 12.64 -29.00
CA LEU A 200 -11.22 11.59 -29.98
C LEU A 200 -12.50 10.77 -30.23
N PRO A 201 -12.89 10.52 -31.49
CA PRO A 201 -14.19 9.93 -31.79
C PRO A 201 -14.26 8.42 -31.47
N SER A 202 -13.13 7.73 -31.53
CA SER A 202 -13.06 6.26 -31.45
C SER A 202 -12.45 5.74 -30.15
N VAL A 203 -12.04 6.61 -29.23
CA VAL A 203 -11.28 6.22 -28.03
C VAL A 203 -12.17 5.48 -27.03
N VAL A 204 -11.75 4.29 -26.66
CA VAL A 204 -12.42 3.40 -25.70
C VAL A 204 -11.69 3.45 -24.35
N HIS A 205 -10.36 3.43 -24.37
CA HIS A 205 -9.53 3.49 -23.18
C HIS A 205 -8.56 4.66 -23.27
N LEU A 206 -8.68 5.60 -22.33
CA LEU A 206 -7.77 6.73 -22.17
C LEU A 206 -7.16 6.69 -20.77
N ASP A 207 -5.84 6.54 -20.72
CA ASP A 207 -5.08 6.57 -19.48
C ASP A 207 -3.96 7.61 -19.53
N LEU A 208 -4.10 8.65 -18.71
CA LEU A 208 -3.12 9.71 -18.51
C LEU A 208 -2.72 9.80 -17.03
N SER A 209 -2.99 8.76 -16.24
CA SER A 209 -2.75 8.74 -14.81
C SER A 209 -1.25 8.79 -14.47
N ASN A 210 -0.92 9.14 -13.23
CA ASN A 210 0.46 9.16 -12.73
C ASN A 210 1.40 10.02 -13.61
N ASN A 211 1.03 11.29 -13.79
CA ASN A 211 1.77 12.28 -14.56
C ASN A 211 1.78 13.63 -13.83
N GLN A 212 2.21 14.70 -14.51
CA GLN A 212 2.27 16.06 -13.97
C GLN A 212 1.29 17.01 -14.68
N PHE A 213 0.20 16.49 -15.26
CA PHE A 213 -0.78 17.33 -15.97
C PHE A 213 -1.45 18.32 -15.01
N THR A 214 -1.68 19.53 -15.52
CA THR A 214 -2.23 20.68 -14.78
C THR A 214 -3.46 21.24 -15.50
N GLY A 215 -4.07 22.27 -14.92
CA GLY A 215 -5.21 22.95 -15.53
C GLY A 215 -6.51 22.17 -15.40
N HIS A 216 -7.52 22.59 -16.16
CA HIS A 216 -8.88 22.10 -16.01
C HIS A 216 -9.16 20.91 -16.93
N ILE A 217 -10.01 19.99 -16.48
CA ILE A 217 -10.56 18.95 -17.34
C ILE A 217 -11.58 19.62 -18.28
N SER A 218 -11.28 19.63 -19.57
CA SER A 218 -12.15 20.21 -20.61
C SER A 218 -13.42 19.39 -20.81
N ALA A 219 -14.40 19.94 -21.53
CA ALA A 219 -15.58 19.19 -21.93
C ALA A 219 -15.19 17.94 -22.74
N ILE A 220 -15.83 16.81 -22.43
CA ILE A 220 -15.55 15.50 -22.98
C ILE A 220 -16.61 15.19 -24.05
N SER A 221 -16.17 14.90 -25.27
CA SER A 221 -17.03 14.50 -26.39
C SER A 221 -16.64 13.14 -26.99
N SER A 222 -15.71 12.42 -26.36
CA SER A 222 -15.39 11.02 -26.64
C SER A 222 -16.45 10.06 -26.07
N TYR A 223 -17.63 10.00 -26.70
CA TYR A 223 -18.75 9.17 -26.24
C TYR A 223 -18.51 7.65 -26.31
N SER A 224 -17.44 7.22 -26.98
CA SER A 224 -16.99 5.83 -27.08
C SER A 224 -16.24 5.33 -25.84
N LEU A 225 -15.89 6.23 -24.91
CA LEU A 225 -15.11 5.89 -23.71
C LEU A 225 -15.80 4.84 -22.84
N GLN A 226 -15.04 3.80 -22.50
CA GLN A 226 -15.34 2.84 -21.45
C GLN A 226 -14.48 3.11 -20.22
N SER A 227 -13.20 3.47 -20.40
CA SER A 227 -12.31 3.74 -19.27
C SER A 227 -11.61 5.09 -19.41
N LEU A 228 -11.72 5.91 -18.37
CA LEU A 228 -11.06 7.22 -18.26
C LEU A 228 -10.27 7.31 -16.95
N PHE A 229 -8.94 7.28 -17.07
CA PHE A 229 -8.02 7.38 -15.94
C PHE A 229 -7.20 8.66 -16.02
N LEU A 230 -7.47 9.59 -15.10
CA LEU A 230 -6.77 10.88 -14.96
C LEU A 230 -6.19 11.07 -13.55
N CYS A 231 -6.18 10.00 -12.73
CA CYS A 231 -5.76 10.08 -11.35
C CYS A 231 -4.25 10.31 -11.18
N ASN A 232 -3.84 10.76 -9.99
CA ASN A 232 -2.45 11.09 -9.66
C ASN A 232 -1.84 12.10 -10.66
N ASN A 233 -2.45 13.29 -10.72
CA ASN A 233 -2.00 14.43 -11.51
C ASN A 233 -2.18 15.73 -10.70
N ASN A 234 -1.91 16.89 -11.30
CA ASN A 234 -2.11 18.21 -10.71
C ASN A 234 -3.32 18.95 -11.31
N LEU A 235 -4.36 18.22 -11.74
CA LEU A 235 -5.54 18.80 -12.38
C LEU A 235 -6.34 19.65 -11.39
N GLN A 236 -6.97 20.70 -11.90
CA GLN A 236 -7.66 21.72 -11.12
C GLN A 236 -9.07 21.98 -11.65
N GLY A 237 -9.83 22.77 -10.89
CA GLY A 237 -11.20 23.13 -11.23
C GLY A 237 -12.20 22.00 -11.01
N ASN A 238 -13.40 22.17 -11.56
CA ASN A 238 -14.52 21.26 -11.34
C ASN A 238 -14.54 20.10 -12.34
N ILE A 239 -15.26 19.03 -11.98
CA ILE A 239 -15.59 17.94 -12.91
C ILE A 239 -16.54 18.50 -13.98
N PRO A 240 -16.24 18.36 -15.29
CA PRO A 240 -17.08 18.90 -16.36
C PRO A 240 -18.41 18.13 -16.48
N GLU A 241 -19.53 18.84 -16.67
CA GLU A 241 -20.87 18.22 -16.75
C GLU A 241 -21.01 17.19 -17.88
N SER A 242 -20.24 17.36 -18.96
CA SER A 242 -20.22 16.42 -20.09
C SER A 242 -19.85 14.98 -19.70
N ILE A 243 -19.15 14.79 -18.56
CA ILE A 243 -18.80 13.45 -18.08
C ILE A 243 -20.05 12.59 -17.82
N PHE A 244 -21.16 13.22 -17.43
CA PHE A 244 -22.41 12.53 -17.09
C PHE A 244 -23.20 12.08 -18.33
N SER A 245 -22.68 12.35 -19.53
CA SER A 245 -23.22 11.89 -20.82
C SER A 245 -22.46 10.69 -21.39
N LEU A 246 -21.44 10.18 -20.70
CA LEU A 246 -20.63 9.05 -21.16
C LEU A 246 -21.29 7.70 -20.77
N GLU A 247 -22.34 7.33 -21.47
CA GLU A 247 -23.18 6.16 -21.12
C GLU A 247 -22.43 4.82 -21.11
N ASN A 248 -21.35 4.70 -21.89
CA ASN A 248 -20.53 3.49 -21.98
C ASN A 248 -19.46 3.38 -20.88
N LEU A 249 -19.31 4.41 -20.03
CA LEU A 249 -18.22 4.48 -19.07
C LEU A 249 -18.38 3.42 -17.97
N THR A 250 -17.38 2.55 -17.83
CA THR A 250 -17.25 1.52 -16.80
C THR A 250 -16.28 1.94 -15.71
N ASP A 251 -15.22 2.67 -16.05
CA ASP A 251 -14.15 3.03 -15.12
C ASP A 251 -13.86 4.52 -15.17
N LEU A 252 -13.94 5.17 -14.00
CA LEU A 252 -13.61 6.58 -13.84
C LEU A 252 -12.70 6.80 -12.64
N CYS A 253 -11.46 7.22 -12.91
CA CYS A 253 -10.47 7.57 -11.89
C CYS A 253 -10.05 9.03 -12.03
N LEU A 254 -10.47 9.87 -11.07
CA LEU A 254 -10.09 11.28 -10.97
C LEU A 254 -9.38 11.58 -9.63
N SER A 255 -9.05 10.54 -8.87
CA SER A 255 -8.44 10.64 -7.56
C SER A 255 -7.05 11.29 -7.58
N SER A 256 -6.62 11.79 -6.42
CA SER A 256 -5.29 12.39 -6.21
C SER A 256 -4.99 13.49 -7.24
N ASN A 257 -5.86 14.48 -7.26
CA ASN A 257 -5.72 15.71 -8.04
C ASN A 257 -6.00 16.91 -7.12
N ASN A 258 -5.97 18.11 -7.69
CA ASN A 258 -6.38 19.34 -7.00
C ASN A 258 -7.75 19.82 -7.52
N LEU A 259 -8.67 18.88 -7.76
CA LEU A 259 -10.03 19.22 -8.20
C LEU A 259 -10.77 19.97 -7.08
N SER A 260 -11.62 20.90 -7.51
CA SER A 260 -12.31 21.85 -6.63
C SER A 260 -13.70 22.17 -7.16
N GLY A 261 -14.49 22.92 -6.39
CA GLY A 261 -15.85 23.28 -6.77
C GLY A 261 -16.88 22.35 -6.15
N SER A 262 -18.05 22.24 -6.77
CA SER A 262 -19.18 21.50 -6.21
C SER A 262 -19.79 20.60 -7.28
N VAL A 263 -19.98 19.32 -6.93
CA VAL A 263 -20.57 18.32 -7.80
C VAL A 263 -21.79 17.72 -7.11
N HIS A 264 -22.90 17.68 -7.82
CA HIS A 264 -24.06 16.93 -7.39
C HIS A 264 -23.79 15.45 -7.64
N PHE A 265 -23.34 14.73 -6.60
CA PHE A 265 -23.01 13.31 -6.66
C PHE A 265 -24.05 12.41 -7.36
N PRO A 266 -25.37 12.67 -7.26
CA PRO A 266 -26.39 11.87 -7.95
C PRO A 266 -26.24 11.82 -9.45
N LEU A 267 -25.57 12.80 -10.07
CA LEU A 267 -25.34 12.81 -11.51
C LEU A 267 -24.48 11.62 -11.98
N PHE A 268 -23.62 11.06 -11.12
CA PHE A 268 -22.88 9.84 -11.45
C PHE A 268 -23.81 8.64 -11.67
N SER A 269 -25.01 8.62 -11.08
CA SER A 269 -25.97 7.54 -11.31
C SER A 269 -26.58 7.56 -12.71
N LYS A 270 -26.27 8.55 -13.56
CA LYS A 270 -26.61 8.51 -14.99
C LYS A 270 -25.71 7.54 -15.76
N LEU A 271 -24.53 7.24 -15.25
CA LEU A 271 -23.56 6.33 -15.84
C LEU A 271 -23.95 4.89 -15.49
N GLN A 272 -24.92 4.34 -16.21
CA GLN A 272 -25.54 3.05 -15.87
C GLN A 272 -24.55 1.88 -15.92
N ASN A 273 -23.47 1.97 -16.71
CA ASN A 273 -22.45 0.93 -16.84
C ASN A 273 -21.29 1.06 -15.85
N LEU A 274 -21.30 2.09 -14.98
CA LEU A 274 -20.17 2.41 -14.10
C LEU A 274 -19.94 1.29 -13.08
N GLN A 275 -18.72 0.73 -13.11
CA GLN A 275 -18.25 -0.32 -12.21
C GLN A 275 -17.30 0.22 -11.16
N ASN A 276 -16.41 1.15 -11.54
CA ASN A 276 -15.38 1.68 -10.64
C ASN A 276 -15.40 3.22 -10.68
N LEU A 277 -15.57 3.82 -9.50
CA LEU A 277 -15.51 5.27 -9.30
C LEU A 277 -14.53 5.63 -8.20
N SER A 278 -13.47 6.37 -8.56
CA SER A 278 -12.50 6.90 -7.61
C SER A 278 -12.37 8.41 -7.75
N LEU A 279 -12.77 9.13 -6.70
CA LEU A 279 -12.63 10.58 -6.58
C LEU A 279 -11.70 11.00 -5.44
N SER A 280 -11.17 10.03 -4.68
CA SER A 280 -10.40 10.23 -3.44
C SER A 280 -9.27 11.24 -3.55
N HIS A 281 -8.85 11.82 -2.43
CA HIS A 281 -7.75 12.78 -2.36
C HIS A 281 -7.96 14.04 -3.21
N ASN A 282 -9.21 14.51 -3.33
CA ASN A 282 -9.56 15.83 -3.87
C ASN A 282 -10.26 16.68 -2.78
N ASN A 283 -9.51 17.08 -1.76
CA ASN A 283 -10.06 17.73 -0.56
C ASN A 283 -10.76 19.09 -0.78
N GLN A 284 -10.55 19.72 -1.94
CA GLN A 284 -11.23 20.97 -2.34
C GLN A 284 -12.52 20.73 -3.13
N LEU A 285 -12.79 19.49 -3.55
CA LEU A 285 -13.98 19.12 -4.31
C LEU A 285 -15.12 18.76 -3.35
N SER A 286 -16.18 19.56 -3.36
CA SER A 286 -17.35 19.35 -2.54
C SER A 286 -18.35 18.42 -3.25
N LEU A 287 -18.71 17.32 -2.59
CA LEU A 287 -19.75 16.40 -3.07
C LEU A 287 -21.05 16.66 -2.31
N ASN A 288 -22.10 17.00 -3.06
CA ASN A 288 -23.44 17.21 -2.52
C ASN A 288 -24.29 15.94 -2.69
N PHE A 289 -24.69 15.33 -1.58
CA PHE A 289 -25.50 14.11 -1.55
C PHE A 289 -27.00 14.37 -1.24
N LYS A 290 -27.47 15.61 -1.39
CA LYS A 290 -28.90 15.93 -1.21
C LYS A 290 -29.73 15.23 -2.28
N SER A 291 -30.63 14.36 -1.84
CA SER A 291 -31.69 13.78 -2.67
C SER A 291 -32.82 13.26 -1.79
N ASN A 292 -34.01 13.22 -2.39
CA ASN A 292 -35.22 12.64 -1.80
C ASN A 292 -35.29 11.11 -1.98
N VAL A 293 -34.48 10.55 -2.88
CA VAL A 293 -34.41 9.12 -3.19
C VAL A 293 -32.98 8.62 -3.17
N ASN A 294 -32.79 7.34 -2.83
CA ASN A 294 -31.49 6.68 -2.93
C ASN A 294 -31.11 6.49 -4.40
N TYR A 295 -29.81 6.57 -4.70
CA TYR A 295 -29.30 6.41 -6.06
C TYR A 295 -29.05 4.94 -6.40
N SER A 296 -29.42 4.53 -7.60
CA SER A 296 -29.14 3.19 -8.11
C SER A 296 -27.90 3.21 -9.00
N PHE A 297 -26.98 2.28 -8.73
CA PHE A 297 -25.82 1.99 -9.55
C PHE A 297 -25.78 0.48 -9.80
N PRO A 298 -26.37 -0.02 -10.90
CA PRO A 298 -26.63 -1.46 -11.04
C PRO A 298 -25.35 -2.32 -11.07
N PHE A 299 -24.25 -1.76 -11.57
CA PHE A 299 -22.99 -2.50 -11.76
C PHE A 299 -21.81 -1.98 -10.93
N LEU A 300 -22.02 -1.05 -9.99
CA LEU A 300 -20.93 -0.45 -9.22
C LEU A 300 -20.32 -1.48 -8.26
N ARG A 301 -19.04 -1.79 -8.49
CA ARG A 301 -18.23 -2.75 -7.73
C ARG A 301 -17.30 -2.07 -6.73
N SER A 302 -16.80 -0.89 -7.09
CA SER A 302 -15.84 -0.13 -6.28
C SER A 302 -16.20 1.35 -6.22
N LEU A 303 -16.26 1.88 -4.99
CA LEU A 303 -16.42 3.31 -4.72
C LEU A 303 -15.34 3.76 -3.73
N SER A 304 -14.50 4.71 -4.16
CA SER A 304 -13.48 5.32 -3.29
C SER A 304 -13.68 6.85 -3.25
N LEU A 305 -13.98 7.35 -2.06
CA LEU A 305 -14.18 8.76 -1.73
C LEU A 305 -13.37 9.16 -0.47
N SER A 306 -12.20 8.58 -0.28
CA SER A 306 -11.34 8.88 0.86
C SER A 306 -10.67 10.24 0.74
N SER A 307 -10.34 10.88 1.87
CA SER A 307 -9.62 12.16 1.89
C SER A 307 -10.34 13.31 1.14
N MET A 308 -11.68 13.31 1.14
CA MET A 308 -12.52 14.29 0.44
C MET A 308 -13.10 15.38 1.37
N GLY A 309 -12.96 15.21 2.68
CA GLY A 309 -13.57 16.11 3.67
C GLY A 309 -15.08 15.92 3.84
N LEU A 310 -15.63 14.75 3.49
CA LEU A 310 -17.07 14.47 3.56
C LEU A 310 -17.59 14.57 5.00
N THR A 311 -18.74 15.21 5.17
CA THR A 311 -19.44 15.30 6.47
C THR A 311 -20.69 14.43 6.56
N GLU A 312 -21.19 13.96 5.43
CA GLU A 312 -22.38 13.11 5.31
C GLU A 312 -22.09 11.90 4.40
N PHE A 313 -22.77 10.79 4.66
CA PHE A 313 -22.63 9.58 3.84
C PHE A 313 -23.38 9.71 2.50
N PRO A 314 -22.91 9.04 1.43
CA PRO A 314 -23.69 8.91 0.21
C PRO A 314 -24.99 8.13 0.47
N LYS A 315 -26.04 8.48 -0.28
CA LYS A 315 -27.36 7.83 -0.21
C LYS A 315 -27.50 6.74 -1.28
N LEU A 316 -26.72 5.67 -1.14
CA LEU A 316 -26.77 4.55 -2.08
C LEU A 316 -28.01 3.68 -1.83
N SER A 317 -28.62 3.16 -2.89
CA SER A 317 -29.71 2.18 -2.76
C SER A 317 -29.17 0.86 -2.20
N VAL A 318 -30.02 0.13 -1.48
CA VAL A 318 -29.71 -1.25 -1.01
C VAL A 318 -29.64 -2.21 -2.21
N GLU A 319 -30.25 -1.85 -3.34
CA GLU A 319 -30.20 -2.56 -4.63
C GLU A 319 -28.91 -2.28 -5.44
N VAL A 320 -27.77 -2.07 -4.78
CA VAL A 320 -26.44 -2.09 -5.42
C VAL A 320 -25.82 -3.47 -5.12
N PRO A 321 -26.30 -4.56 -5.74
CA PRO A 321 -25.97 -5.94 -5.35
C PRO A 321 -24.51 -6.32 -5.66
N THR A 322 -23.76 -5.44 -6.30
CA THR A 322 -22.40 -5.70 -6.77
C THR A 322 -21.32 -4.92 -6.01
N LEU A 323 -21.68 -3.97 -5.13
CA LEU A 323 -20.67 -3.16 -4.43
C LEU A 323 -19.89 -4.05 -3.47
N GLY A 324 -18.61 -4.23 -3.77
CA GLY A 324 -17.70 -5.08 -3.02
C GLY A 324 -16.66 -4.29 -2.25
N PHE A 325 -16.19 -3.18 -2.81
CA PHE A 325 -15.20 -2.29 -2.21
C PHE A 325 -15.81 -0.91 -1.94
N LEU A 326 -15.77 -0.47 -0.67
CA LEU A 326 -16.15 0.88 -0.28
C LEU A 326 -15.08 1.48 0.63
N ASP A 327 -14.49 2.58 0.17
CA ASP A 327 -13.52 3.37 0.91
C ASP A 327 -14.05 4.80 1.14
N LEU A 328 -14.39 5.11 2.39
CA LEU A 328 -14.77 6.45 2.85
C LEU A 328 -13.81 6.96 3.94
N SER A 329 -12.59 6.42 3.99
CA SER A 329 -11.60 6.74 5.00
C SER A 329 -11.14 8.19 4.96
N ASN A 330 -10.54 8.65 6.06
CA ASN A 330 -9.93 9.99 6.16
C ASN A 330 -10.90 11.13 5.78
N ASN A 331 -12.10 11.09 6.33
CA ASN A 331 -13.14 12.09 6.12
C ASN A 331 -13.59 12.69 7.47
N LYS A 332 -14.69 13.46 7.46
CA LYS A 332 -15.29 14.07 8.64
C LYS A 332 -16.67 13.46 8.93
N LEU A 333 -16.89 12.21 8.52
CA LEU A 333 -18.15 11.51 8.71
C LEU A 333 -18.38 11.32 10.21
N SER A 334 -19.55 11.71 10.69
CA SER A 334 -19.87 11.69 12.12
C SER A 334 -21.19 10.99 12.39
N GLY A 335 -21.42 10.64 13.66
CA GLY A 335 -22.64 9.97 14.08
C GLY A 335 -22.61 8.47 13.81
N ARG A 336 -23.74 7.91 13.35
CA ARG A 336 -23.90 6.47 13.13
C ARG A 336 -23.75 6.09 11.67
N VAL A 337 -23.26 4.88 11.45
CA VAL A 337 -23.20 4.27 10.12
C VAL A 337 -24.63 4.05 9.59
N PRO A 338 -24.97 4.46 8.35
CA PRO A 338 -26.32 4.32 7.79
C PRO A 338 -26.81 2.88 7.67
N ASN A 339 -28.13 2.68 7.75
CA ASN A 339 -28.77 1.35 7.65
C ASN A 339 -28.46 0.63 6.33
N TRP A 340 -28.41 1.35 5.20
CA TRP A 340 -28.16 0.73 3.90
C TRP A 340 -26.80 0.02 3.85
N LEU A 341 -25.79 0.51 4.58
CA LEU A 341 -24.45 -0.09 4.59
C LEU A 341 -24.45 -1.43 5.33
N HIS A 342 -25.25 -1.52 6.39
CA HIS A 342 -25.44 -2.75 7.17
C HIS A 342 -26.24 -3.81 6.41
N GLU A 343 -27.11 -3.39 5.49
CA GLU A 343 -27.93 -4.29 4.67
C GLU A 343 -27.19 -4.77 3.41
N MET A 344 -26.04 -4.19 3.09
CA MET A 344 -25.29 -4.46 1.86
C MET A 344 -24.42 -5.71 1.99
N SER A 345 -25.01 -6.88 1.71
CA SER A 345 -24.37 -8.19 1.83
C SER A 345 -23.23 -8.46 0.83
N SER A 346 -23.15 -7.68 -0.25
CA SER A 346 -22.12 -7.81 -1.30
C SER A 346 -20.73 -7.30 -0.89
N LEU A 347 -20.65 -6.50 0.18
CA LEU A 347 -19.40 -5.89 0.62
C LEU A 347 -18.41 -6.94 1.11
N TYR A 348 -17.21 -6.88 0.53
CA TYR A 348 -16.09 -7.71 0.89
C TYR A 348 -14.94 -6.88 1.50
N GLN A 349 -14.88 -5.57 1.23
CA GLN A 349 -13.98 -4.62 1.87
C GLN A 349 -14.69 -3.32 2.20
N LEU A 350 -14.55 -2.88 3.47
CA LEU A 350 -15.08 -1.63 3.97
C LEU A 350 -14.02 -0.89 4.78
N ASP A 351 -13.65 0.30 4.32
CA ASP A 351 -12.78 1.22 5.05
C ASP A 351 -13.54 2.49 5.43
N LEU A 352 -13.75 2.67 6.74
CA LEU A 352 -14.33 3.86 7.36
C LEU A 352 -13.33 4.50 8.35
N SER A 353 -12.05 4.16 8.25
CA SER A 353 -11.01 4.62 9.16
C SER A 353 -10.84 6.15 9.12
N ARG A 354 -10.29 6.73 10.18
CA ARG A 354 -9.98 8.18 10.26
C ARG A 354 -11.21 9.05 9.99
N ASN A 355 -12.26 8.84 10.77
CA ASN A 355 -13.50 9.60 10.73
C ASN A 355 -13.90 10.02 12.16
N LEU A 356 -15.12 10.54 12.34
CA LEU A 356 -15.69 11.00 13.62
C LEU A 356 -16.89 10.12 14.05
N LEU A 357 -16.91 8.84 13.66
CA LEU A 357 -18.02 7.94 13.91
C LEU A 357 -18.14 7.60 15.39
N THR A 358 -19.36 7.60 15.92
CA THR A 358 -19.67 7.34 17.34
C THR A 358 -20.55 6.12 17.57
N ALA A 359 -20.97 5.44 16.50
CA ALA A 359 -21.85 4.27 16.56
C ALA A 359 -21.31 3.11 17.40
N ALA A 360 -22.22 2.30 17.93
CA ALA A 360 -21.89 1.00 18.51
C ALA A 360 -21.74 -0.06 17.40
N LEU A 361 -20.90 -1.07 17.62
CA LEU A 361 -20.58 -2.13 16.63
C LEU A 361 -21.68 -3.20 16.45
N ASN A 362 -22.92 -2.93 16.85
CA ASN A 362 -24.02 -3.90 16.79
C ASN A 362 -24.71 -4.00 15.42
N GLN A 363 -24.25 -3.23 14.42
CA GLN A 363 -24.98 -3.06 13.17
C GLN A 363 -24.42 -3.88 11.99
N PHE A 364 -23.16 -4.34 12.02
CA PHE A 364 -22.49 -5.11 10.94
C PHE A 364 -22.89 -6.61 10.86
N SER A 365 -24.11 -6.96 11.25
CA SER A 365 -24.51 -8.35 11.49
C SER A 365 -24.83 -9.18 10.23
N ARG A 366 -24.94 -8.55 9.05
CA ARG A 366 -25.41 -9.18 7.79
C ARG A 366 -24.36 -9.25 6.67
N ASN A 367 -23.14 -8.76 6.91
CA ASN A 367 -22.07 -8.74 5.90
C ASN A 367 -21.26 -10.04 5.95
N TYR A 368 -21.87 -11.17 5.59
CA TYR A 368 -21.23 -12.49 5.64
C TYR A 368 -19.98 -12.61 4.76
N MET A 369 -19.88 -11.80 3.70
CA MET A 369 -18.77 -11.81 2.73
C MET A 369 -17.62 -10.86 3.08
N LEU A 370 -17.69 -10.13 4.20
CA LEU A 370 -16.70 -9.12 4.55
C LEU A 370 -15.36 -9.77 4.92
N PHE A 371 -14.32 -9.54 4.11
CA PHE A 371 -12.94 -9.97 4.38
C PHE A 371 -12.15 -8.92 5.15
N HIS A 372 -12.40 -7.63 4.89
CA HIS A 372 -11.64 -6.53 5.48
C HIS A 372 -12.59 -5.46 6.01
N LEU A 373 -12.49 -5.20 7.32
CA LEU A 373 -13.18 -4.10 7.99
C LEU A 373 -12.17 -3.22 8.75
N ASP A 374 -12.03 -1.97 8.29
CA ASP A 374 -11.27 -0.95 9.01
C ASP A 374 -12.19 0.16 9.52
N LEU A 375 -12.26 0.28 10.85
CA LEU A 375 -12.97 1.33 11.59
C LEU A 375 -12.02 2.11 12.50
N SER A 376 -10.71 2.01 12.26
CA SER A 376 -9.69 2.62 13.11
C SER A 376 -9.76 4.14 13.10
N PHE A 377 -9.19 4.78 14.12
CA PHE A 377 -9.15 6.24 14.24
C PHE A 377 -10.55 6.88 14.15
N ASN A 378 -11.46 6.40 14.99
CA ASN A 378 -12.81 6.93 15.11
C ASN A 378 -13.11 7.26 16.59
N LEU A 379 -14.38 7.59 16.89
CA LEU A 379 -14.86 7.88 18.23
C LEU A 379 -15.82 6.80 18.74
N LEU A 380 -15.70 5.56 18.24
CA LEU A 380 -16.63 4.46 18.55
C LEU A 380 -16.60 4.16 20.05
N THR A 381 -17.78 3.97 20.63
CA THR A 381 -17.99 3.71 22.06
C THR A 381 -18.79 2.42 22.26
N GLY A 382 -18.90 1.98 23.52
CA GLY A 382 -19.59 0.74 23.86
C GLY A 382 -18.74 -0.51 23.62
N GLY A 383 -19.35 -1.67 23.83
CA GLY A 383 -18.71 -2.97 23.64
C GLY A 383 -18.66 -3.41 22.19
N ILE A 384 -17.70 -4.28 21.87
CA ILE A 384 -17.69 -5.02 20.61
C ILE A 384 -18.84 -6.03 20.65
N SER A 385 -19.79 -5.92 19.72
CA SER A 385 -20.93 -6.83 19.64
C SER A 385 -20.51 -8.19 19.10
N SER A 386 -21.09 -9.28 19.63
CA SER A 386 -20.87 -10.64 19.10
C SER A 386 -21.38 -10.82 17.67
N SER A 387 -22.24 -9.91 17.19
CA SER A 387 -22.74 -9.92 15.81
C SER A 387 -21.64 -9.75 14.75
N ILE A 388 -20.50 -9.14 15.10
CA ILE A 388 -19.36 -9.01 14.19
C ILE A 388 -18.79 -10.37 13.75
N CYS A 389 -19.01 -11.40 14.57
CA CYS A 389 -18.62 -12.77 14.29
C CYS A 389 -19.48 -13.43 13.19
N ASN A 390 -20.57 -12.79 12.75
CA ASN A 390 -21.37 -13.28 11.63
C ASN A 390 -20.62 -13.12 10.30
N ALA A 391 -19.65 -12.21 10.21
CA ALA A 391 -18.77 -12.08 9.06
C ALA A 391 -17.73 -13.22 9.05
N SER A 392 -18.16 -14.42 8.70
CA SER A 392 -17.33 -15.64 8.79
C SER A 392 -16.12 -15.63 7.85
N MET A 393 -16.14 -14.78 6.83
CA MET A 393 -15.05 -14.60 5.87
C MET A 393 -13.99 -13.57 6.32
N MET A 394 -14.17 -12.91 7.48
CA MET A 394 -13.27 -11.86 7.96
C MET A 394 -11.82 -12.35 8.06
N MET A 395 -10.92 -11.65 7.38
CA MET A 395 -9.46 -11.84 7.43
C MET A 395 -8.78 -10.71 8.21
N ILE A 396 -9.24 -9.46 8.03
CA ILE A 396 -8.66 -8.28 8.67
C ILE A 396 -9.76 -7.52 9.41
N LEU A 397 -9.60 -7.41 10.73
CA LEU A 397 -10.44 -6.57 11.58
C LEU A 397 -9.58 -5.53 12.30
N ASN A 398 -9.72 -4.27 11.91
CA ASN A 398 -9.04 -3.14 12.54
C ASN A 398 -10.05 -2.20 13.22
N LEU A 399 -10.04 -2.19 14.55
CA LEU A 399 -10.86 -1.31 15.39
C LEU A 399 -9.98 -0.39 16.26
N SER A 400 -8.70 -0.23 15.91
CA SER A 400 -7.73 0.51 16.71
C SER A 400 -8.08 2.01 16.86
N HIS A 401 -7.49 2.67 17.84
CA HIS A 401 -7.63 4.12 18.05
C HIS A 401 -9.11 4.55 18.14
N ASN A 402 -9.85 3.93 19.07
CA ASN A 402 -11.27 4.22 19.34
C ASN A 402 -11.49 4.40 20.86
N LYS A 403 -12.75 4.45 21.30
CA LYS A 403 -13.14 4.53 22.71
C LYS A 403 -13.93 3.29 23.15
N LEU A 404 -13.66 2.14 22.54
CA LEU A 404 -14.37 0.89 22.83
C LEU A 404 -14.06 0.43 24.26
N ILE A 405 -15.08 -0.08 24.94
CA ILE A 405 -15.01 -0.58 26.33
C ILE A 405 -15.48 -2.04 26.36
N GLY A 406 -15.44 -2.69 27.52
CA GLY A 406 -15.97 -4.04 27.67
C GLY A 406 -14.92 -5.12 27.37
N ILE A 407 -15.39 -6.36 27.29
CA ILE A 407 -14.56 -7.55 27.06
C ILE A 407 -14.56 -7.96 25.59
N LEU A 408 -13.57 -8.75 25.17
CA LEU A 408 -13.57 -9.36 23.84
C LEU A 408 -14.68 -10.41 23.72
N PRO A 409 -15.47 -10.42 22.63
CA PRO A 409 -16.49 -11.44 22.40
C PRO A 409 -15.87 -12.83 22.29
N GLN A 410 -16.40 -13.81 23.03
CA GLN A 410 -15.97 -15.21 22.94
C GLN A 410 -16.12 -15.78 21.52
N CYS A 411 -17.04 -15.26 20.72
CA CYS A 411 -17.25 -15.70 19.35
C CYS A 411 -16.09 -15.37 18.39
N PHE A 412 -15.10 -14.57 18.78
CA PHE A 412 -13.89 -14.38 17.95
C PHE A 412 -13.18 -15.70 17.68
N SER A 413 -13.36 -16.71 18.54
CA SER A 413 -12.87 -18.08 18.27
C SER A 413 -13.50 -18.75 17.06
N ASN A 414 -14.65 -18.24 16.58
CA ASN A 414 -15.41 -18.78 15.45
C ASN A 414 -15.04 -18.09 14.13
N LEU A 415 -14.33 -16.95 14.17
CA LEU A 415 -13.79 -16.29 12.98
C LEU A 415 -12.56 -17.07 12.52
N SER A 416 -12.79 -18.18 11.82
CA SER A 416 -11.72 -19.09 11.45
C SER A 416 -10.70 -18.44 10.52
N ASN A 417 -11.13 -17.58 9.59
CA ASN A 417 -10.25 -17.00 8.58
C ASN A 417 -9.50 -15.75 9.05
N LEU A 418 -9.72 -15.29 10.29
CA LEU A 418 -9.15 -14.05 10.78
C LEU A 418 -7.63 -14.18 10.90
N GLU A 419 -6.92 -13.35 10.15
CA GLU A 419 -5.46 -13.30 10.03
C GLU A 419 -4.89 -12.13 10.85
N ILE A 420 -5.52 -10.96 10.78
CA ILE A 420 -5.08 -9.74 11.47
C ILE A 420 -6.21 -9.22 12.35
N LEU A 421 -5.91 -9.07 13.64
CA LEU A 421 -6.77 -8.41 14.61
C LEU A 421 -6.03 -7.25 15.27
N ASP A 422 -6.47 -6.02 14.99
CA ASP A 422 -5.93 -4.81 15.61
C ASP A 422 -7.01 -4.08 16.42
N LEU A 423 -6.82 -4.05 17.74
CA LEU A 423 -7.69 -3.37 18.70
C LEU A 423 -6.93 -2.35 19.55
N GLN A 424 -5.72 -1.92 19.13
CA GLN A 424 -4.88 -1.06 19.96
C GLN A 424 -5.54 0.27 20.32
N LYS A 425 -5.10 0.88 21.42
CA LYS A 425 -5.55 2.20 21.89
C LYS A 425 -7.07 2.29 22.00
N ASN A 426 -7.62 1.40 22.81
CA ASN A 426 -9.02 1.40 23.23
C ASN A 426 -9.08 1.39 24.77
N LYS A 427 -10.25 1.11 25.33
CA LYS A 427 -10.48 0.92 26.78
C LYS A 427 -11.04 -0.48 27.06
N LEU A 428 -10.65 -1.46 26.26
CA LEU A 428 -11.06 -2.85 26.44
C LEU A 428 -10.40 -3.42 27.69
N HIS A 429 -11.11 -4.28 28.41
CA HIS A 429 -10.67 -4.84 29.68
C HIS A 429 -11.03 -6.31 29.80
N GLY A 430 -10.66 -6.93 30.93
CA GLY A 430 -10.98 -8.31 31.26
C GLY A 430 -9.82 -9.26 30.96
N THR A 431 -10.13 -10.55 30.92
CA THR A 431 -9.14 -11.61 30.73
C THR A 431 -9.06 -12.01 29.26
N LEU A 432 -7.86 -12.10 28.71
CA LEU A 432 -7.62 -12.79 27.45
C LEU A 432 -7.78 -14.29 27.68
N GLN A 433 -9.00 -14.79 27.51
CA GLN A 433 -9.28 -16.22 27.50
C GLN A 433 -8.76 -16.85 26.19
N SER A 434 -8.82 -18.18 26.07
CA SER A 434 -8.44 -18.99 24.88
C SER A 434 -9.27 -18.72 23.62
N THR A 435 -9.85 -17.53 23.49
CA THR A 435 -10.62 -17.05 22.36
C THR A 435 -9.84 -17.22 21.05
N PHE A 436 -8.52 -17.06 21.07
CA PHE A 436 -7.68 -17.15 19.88
C PHE A 436 -7.05 -18.54 19.66
N SER A 437 -7.13 -19.44 20.63
CA SER A 437 -6.54 -20.79 20.59
C SER A 437 -7.12 -21.70 19.50
N LYS A 438 -8.33 -21.39 18.99
CA LYS A 438 -8.99 -22.19 17.94
C LYS A 438 -8.71 -21.68 16.53
N ASN A 439 -8.26 -20.44 16.37
CA ASN A 439 -8.06 -19.85 15.06
C ASN A 439 -6.67 -20.23 14.53
N LYS A 440 -6.60 -21.02 13.47
CA LYS A 440 -5.32 -21.48 12.90
C LYS A 440 -4.61 -20.47 12.01
N TRP A 441 -5.30 -19.42 11.57
CA TRP A 441 -4.81 -18.47 10.57
C TRP A 441 -4.35 -17.14 11.16
N LEU A 442 -4.69 -16.85 12.41
CA LEU A 442 -4.32 -15.62 13.09
C LEU A 442 -2.79 -15.49 13.15
N SER A 443 -2.27 -14.50 12.43
CA SER A 443 -0.84 -14.21 12.29
C SER A 443 -0.44 -12.93 13.02
N SER A 444 -1.36 -11.98 13.19
CA SER A 444 -1.11 -10.72 13.87
C SER A 444 -2.20 -10.40 14.90
N LEU A 445 -1.79 -10.18 16.14
CA LEU A 445 -2.65 -9.74 17.25
C LEU A 445 -2.07 -8.50 17.90
N ASN A 446 -2.78 -7.38 17.79
CA ASN A 446 -2.41 -6.12 18.40
C ASN A 446 -3.48 -5.64 19.38
N LEU A 447 -3.17 -5.70 20.67
CA LEU A 447 -4.01 -5.27 21.79
C LEU A 447 -3.36 -4.14 22.59
N ASN A 448 -2.33 -3.49 22.03
CA ASN A 448 -1.55 -2.45 22.69
C ASN A 448 -2.44 -1.33 23.30
N SER A 449 -2.03 -0.77 24.43
CA SER A 449 -2.69 0.38 25.08
C SER A 449 -4.19 0.13 25.35
N ASN A 450 -4.49 -0.91 26.14
CA ASN A 450 -5.83 -1.25 26.62
C ASN A 450 -5.81 -1.40 28.16
N GLN A 451 -6.79 -2.12 28.73
CA GLN A 451 -6.94 -2.34 30.18
C GLN A 451 -7.12 -3.82 30.51
N PHE A 452 -6.53 -4.73 29.72
CA PHE A 452 -6.58 -6.17 30.00
C PHE A 452 -5.73 -6.52 31.24
N GLU A 453 -6.24 -7.43 32.08
CA GLU A 453 -5.69 -7.67 33.44
C GLU A 453 -5.03 -9.05 33.59
N ALA A 454 -5.46 -10.04 32.82
CA ALA A 454 -4.94 -11.41 32.93
C ALA A 454 -4.83 -12.11 31.57
N ILE A 455 -3.84 -13.01 31.45
CA ILE A 455 -3.55 -13.80 30.25
C ILE A 455 -3.91 -15.25 30.56
N SER A 456 -5.19 -15.60 30.45
CA SER A 456 -5.66 -17.00 30.61
C SER A 456 -5.59 -17.75 29.27
N LEU A 457 -4.38 -17.89 28.73
CA LEU A 457 -4.13 -18.72 27.56
C LEU A 457 -4.06 -20.19 28.01
N THR A 458 -5.14 -20.96 27.79
CA THR A 458 -5.14 -22.38 28.14
C THR A 458 -4.31 -23.21 27.15
N LEU A 459 -3.45 -24.05 27.74
CA LEU A 459 -2.13 -24.53 27.29
C LEU A 459 -2.07 -25.58 26.17
N ASN A 460 -3.16 -25.86 25.43
CA ASN A 460 -3.14 -27.02 24.54
C ASN A 460 -3.08 -26.68 23.04
N LYS A 461 -3.36 -25.43 22.64
CA LYS A 461 -3.51 -25.03 21.23
C LYS A 461 -3.31 -23.51 21.06
N ILE A 462 -2.09 -22.99 21.11
CA ILE A 462 -1.88 -21.65 20.53
C ILE A 462 -1.59 -21.83 19.02
N PRO A 463 -2.08 -20.94 18.15
CA PRO A 463 -1.78 -21.01 16.71
C PRO A 463 -0.28 -20.88 16.49
N ILE A 464 0.31 -21.86 15.81
CA ILE A 464 1.73 -21.86 15.42
C ILE A 464 2.07 -20.78 14.38
N ASN A 465 1.07 -20.10 13.82
CA ASN A 465 1.19 -19.16 12.72
C ASN A 465 1.31 -17.69 13.17
N PHE A 466 1.35 -17.42 14.48
CA PHE A 466 1.58 -16.06 14.97
C PHE A 466 2.94 -15.54 14.52
N VAL A 467 2.91 -14.45 13.76
CA VAL A 467 4.08 -13.71 13.31
C VAL A 467 4.33 -12.53 14.24
N ASN A 468 3.28 -11.77 14.61
CA ASN A 468 3.42 -10.58 15.47
C ASN A 468 2.38 -10.57 16.59
N ILE A 469 2.84 -10.33 17.82
CA ILE A 469 1.99 -10.15 18.99
C ILE A 469 2.42 -8.88 19.73
N ASP A 470 1.49 -7.93 19.87
CA ASP A 470 1.67 -6.73 20.70
C ASP A 470 0.58 -6.65 21.77
N LEU A 471 0.99 -6.87 23.02
CA LEU A 471 0.16 -6.80 24.22
C LEU A 471 0.59 -5.65 25.15
N SER A 472 1.44 -4.75 24.68
CA SER A 472 2.06 -3.72 25.52
C SER A 472 1.07 -2.66 26.02
N GLY A 473 1.39 -1.97 27.10
CA GLY A 473 0.52 -0.91 27.64
C GLY A 473 -0.82 -1.43 28.17
N ASN A 474 -0.83 -2.58 28.83
CA ASN A 474 -2.01 -3.16 29.48
C ASN A 474 -1.79 -3.23 31.00
N LYS A 475 -2.57 -4.05 31.71
CA LYS A 475 -2.49 -4.25 33.16
C LYS A 475 -2.21 -5.71 33.52
N PHE A 476 -1.48 -6.45 32.69
CA PHE A 476 -1.19 -7.86 32.96
C PHE A 476 -0.30 -8.00 34.20
N GLU A 477 -0.75 -8.69 35.25
CA GLU A 477 -0.03 -8.84 36.54
C GLU A 477 0.63 -10.23 36.73
N GLU A 478 0.30 -11.20 35.88
CA GLU A 478 0.73 -12.59 35.98
C GLU A 478 2.17 -12.82 35.45
N GLU A 479 2.69 -14.03 35.61
CA GLU A 479 3.95 -14.45 34.99
C GLU A 479 3.78 -14.66 33.48
N ILE A 480 4.88 -14.52 32.74
CA ILE A 480 4.87 -14.84 31.31
C ILE A 480 4.79 -16.38 31.15
N PRO A 481 3.79 -16.93 30.45
CA PRO A 481 3.61 -18.37 30.39
C PRO A 481 4.63 -19.05 29.47
N ASN A 482 5.17 -20.20 29.90
CA ASN A 482 6.16 -20.98 29.15
C ASN A 482 5.72 -21.34 27.71
N VAL A 483 4.42 -21.45 27.47
CA VAL A 483 3.83 -21.79 26.16
C VAL A 483 4.14 -20.76 25.07
N ILE A 484 4.53 -19.53 25.41
CA ILE A 484 5.01 -18.56 24.42
C ILE A 484 6.15 -19.14 23.58
N GLY A 485 7.00 -20.00 24.16
CA GLY A 485 8.10 -20.67 23.45
C GLY A 485 7.67 -21.65 22.35
N GLU A 486 6.38 -21.98 22.24
CA GLU A 486 5.83 -22.85 21.17
C GLU A 486 5.47 -22.07 19.90
N LEU A 487 5.55 -20.73 19.93
CA LEU A 487 5.20 -19.85 18.81
C LEU A 487 6.36 -19.69 17.83
N HIS A 488 6.80 -20.80 17.22
CA HIS A 488 8.02 -20.82 16.40
C HIS A 488 8.01 -19.90 15.17
N ALA A 489 6.84 -19.45 14.70
CA ALA A 489 6.73 -18.49 13.59
C ALA A 489 6.87 -17.01 14.02
N LEU A 490 6.95 -16.73 15.33
CA LEU A 490 6.93 -15.38 15.87
C LEU A 490 8.19 -14.61 15.46
N ARG A 491 7.98 -13.41 14.90
CA ARG A 491 8.99 -12.42 14.54
C ARG A 491 9.00 -11.23 15.49
N GLY A 492 7.82 -10.76 15.93
CA GLY A 492 7.69 -9.65 16.86
C GLY A 492 6.90 -10.03 18.12
N LEU A 493 7.48 -9.81 19.29
CA LEU A 493 6.80 -9.94 20.59
C LEU A 493 6.99 -8.69 21.43
N ASN A 494 5.91 -7.99 21.73
CA ASN A 494 5.90 -6.83 22.61
C ASN A 494 4.97 -7.04 23.80
N LEU A 495 5.55 -7.13 25.00
CA LEU A 495 4.85 -7.24 26.28
C LEU A 495 5.14 -6.05 27.20
N SER A 496 5.74 -4.97 26.68
CA SER A 496 6.21 -3.86 27.51
C SER A 496 5.10 -3.07 28.18
N HIS A 497 5.44 -2.24 29.16
CA HIS A 497 4.49 -1.38 29.87
C HIS A 497 3.29 -2.17 30.44
N ASN A 498 3.59 -3.24 31.15
CA ASN A 498 2.61 -4.05 31.87
C ASN A 498 3.01 -4.13 33.35
N ARG A 499 2.45 -5.11 34.07
CA ARG A 499 2.76 -5.42 35.47
C ARG A 499 3.24 -6.86 35.61
N LEU A 500 3.82 -7.42 34.54
CA LEU A 500 4.21 -8.83 34.49
C LEU A 500 5.28 -9.10 35.55
N SER A 501 5.12 -10.20 36.27
CA SER A 501 6.00 -10.60 37.37
C SER A 501 6.66 -11.95 37.09
N GLY A 502 7.46 -12.45 38.04
CA GLY A 502 8.18 -13.73 37.87
C GLY A 502 9.37 -13.64 36.89
N PRO A 503 10.01 -14.79 36.60
CA PRO A 503 11.18 -14.84 35.72
C PRO A 503 10.81 -14.80 34.23
N ILE A 504 11.77 -14.39 33.40
CA ILE A 504 11.67 -14.59 31.94
C ILE A 504 11.75 -16.10 31.66
N PRO A 505 10.77 -16.70 30.94
CA PRO A 505 10.78 -18.13 30.63
C PRO A 505 11.97 -18.57 29.77
N GLN A 506 12.64 -19.64 30.17
CA GLN A 506 13.71 -20.27 29.35
C GLN A 506 13.20 -20.73 27.99
N SER A 507 11.92 -21.15 27.91
CA SER A 507 11.29 -21.61 26.67
C SER A 507 11.23 -20.53 25.59
N MET A 508 11.34 -19.23 25.92
CA MET A 508 11.45 -18.17 24.91
C MET A 508 12.67 -18.34 24.00
N GLY A 509 13.72 -19.06 24.43
CA GLY A 509 14.85 -19.40 23.57
C GLY A 509 14.49 -20.28 22.37
N ASN A 510 13.30 -20.88 22.34
CA ASN A 510 12.78 -21.68 21.21
C ASN A 510 12.16 -20.84 20.08
N LEU A 511 12.05 -19.52 20.25
CA LEU A 511 11.48 -18.58 19.27
C LEU A 511 12.49 -18.25 18.17
N THR A 512 13.05 -19.25 17.50
CA THR A 512 14.26 -19.07 16.66
C THR A 512 14.12 -18.10 15.49
N ASN A 513 12.89 -17.70 15.10
CA ASN A 513 12.60 -16.71 14.06
C ASN A 513 12.36 -15.29 14.59
N LEU A 514 12.50 -15.07 15.90
CA LEU A 514 12.20 -13.79 16.53
C LEU A 514 13.21 -12.71 16.11
N GLU A 515 12.68 -11.58 15.66
CA GLU A 515 13.42 -10.40 15.19
C GLU A 515 13.32 -9.25 16.20
N SER A 516 12.21 -9.12 16.93
CA SER A 516 11.99 -8.07 17.92
C SER A 516 11.35 -8.61 19.21
N LEU A 517 11.98 -8.29 20.35
CA LEU A 517 11.51 -8.65 21.69
C LEU A 517 11.57 -7.43 22.62
N ASP A 518 10.41 -6.98 23.08
CA ASP A 518 10.29 -5.91 24.08
C ASP A 518 9.52 -6.41 25.32
N LEU A 519 10.24 -6.51 26.44
CA LEU A 519 9.71 -6.86 27.76
C LEU A 519 9.85 -5.70 28.77
N SER A 520 10.20 -4.51 28.28
CA SER A 520 10.56 -3.38 29.14
C SER A 520 9.39 -2.87 29.98
N SER A 521 9.68 -2.13 31.05
CA SER A 521 8.67 -1.52 31.93
C SER A 521 7.68 -2.56 32.48
N ASN A 522 8.21 -3.56 33.17
CA ASN A 522 7.47 -4.62 33.87
C ASN A 522 8.05 -4.82 35.29
N MET A 523 7.62 -5.88 35.99
CA MET A 523 8.12 -6.27 37.31
C MET A 523 8.87 -7.62 37.25
N LEU A 524 9.54 -7.92 36.14
CA LEU A 524 10.22 -9.21 35.93
C LEU A 524 11.44 -9.34 36.85
N ILE A 525 11.60 -10.51 37.46
CA ILE A 525 12.66 -10.81 38.43
C ILE A 525 13.56 -11.95 37.93
N GLY A 526 14.65 -12.25 38.66
CA GLY A 526 15.55 -13.34 38.31
C GLY A 526 16.55 -13.00 37.20
N GLY A 527 17.28 -14.01 36.74
CA GLY A 527 18.29 -13.84 35.70
C GLY A 527 17.72 -13.85 34.29
N ILE A 528 18.43 -13.21 33.35
CA ILE A 528 18.15 -13.33 31.92
C ILE A 528 18.54 -14.75 31.48
N PRO A 529 17.60 -15.57 30.95
CA PRO A 529 17.90 -16.93 30.52
C PRO A 529 18.97 -16.99 29.45
N SER A 530 19.98 -17.86 29.63
CA SER A 530 21.03 -18.07 28.62
C SER A 530 20.48 -18.61 27.29
N GLU A 531 19.33 -19.29 27.33
CA GLU A 531 18.61 -19.83 26.19
C GLU A 531 18.19 -18.75 25.20
N LEU A 532 18.02 -17.48 25.62
CA LEU A 532 17.72 -16.38 24.71
C LEU A 532 18.86 -16.11 23.71
N THR A 533 20.10 -16.54 24.00
CA THR A 533 21.21 -16.47 23.03
C THR A 533 20.99 -17.39 21.80
N ASN A 534 19.94 -18.22 21.80
CA ASN A 534 19.53 -19.02 20.64
C ASN A 534 18.77 -18.23 19.56
N LEU A 535 18.31 -17.01 19.86
CA LEU A 535 17.54 -16.16 18.95
C LEU A 535 18.46 -15.48 17.93
N ASN A 536 18.81 -16.19 16.86
CA ASN A 536 19.83 -15.76 15.90
C ASN A 536 19.40 -14.58 15.01
N PHE A 537 18.10 -14.35 14.83
CA PHE A 537 17.54 -13.25 14.03
C PHE A 537 17.16 -12.02 14.86
N LEU A 538 17.38 -12.05 16.18
CA LEU A 538 16.97 -10.97 17.06
C LEU A 538 17.76 -9.69 16.77
N GLU A 539 17.06 -8.67 16.26
CA GLU A 539 17.60 -7.36 15.90
C GLU A 539 17.27 -6.30 16.95
N VAL A 540 16.10 -6.42 17.60
CA VAL A 540 15.64 -5.50 18.63
C VAL A 540 15.40 -6.26 19.94
N LEU A 541 16.10 -5.85 21.00
CA LEU A 541 15.88 -6.34 22.36
C LEU A 541 15.73 -5.16 23.31
N ASN A 542 14.66 -5.17 24.12
CA ASN A 542 14.49 -4.23 25.22
C ASN A 542 13.98 -4.94 26.48
N LEU A 543 14.83 -5.00 27.51
CA LEU A 543 14.55 -5.58 28.83
C LEU A 543 14.59 -4.51 29.94
N SER A 544 14.73 -3.24 29.57
CA SER A 544 14.92 -2.14 30.52
C SER A 544 13.74 -1.97 31.47
N HIS A 545 13.93 -1.28 32.59
CA HIS A 545 12.89 -0.97 33.57
C HIS A 545 12.20 -2.23 34.11
N ASN A 546 12.99 -3.12 34.71
CA ASN A 546 12.55 -4.36 35.36
C ASN A 546 13.32 -4.57 36.69
N HIS A 547 13.21 -5.76 37.28
CA HIS A 547 13.92 -6.16 38.50
C HIS A 547 14.86 -7.35 38.24
N LEU A 548 15.45 -7.41 37.04
CA LEU A 548 16.35 -8.50 36.65
C LEU A 548 17.69 -8.41 37.39
N VAL A 549 18.28 -9.58 37.66
CA VAL A 549 19.52 -9.73 38.44
C VAL A 549 20.49 -10.71 37.79
N GLY A 550 21.79 -10.61 38.08
CA GLY A 550 22.80 -11.56 37.62
C GLY A 550 23.52 -11.14 36.33
N GLU A 551 24.34 -12.06 35.79
CA GLU A 551 25.18 -11.78 34.62
C GLU A 551 24.37 -11.77 33.32
N ILE A 552 24.59 -10.77 32.46
CA ILE A 552 23.98 -10.69 31.13
C ILE A 552 24.56 -11.82 30.25
N PRO A 553 23.72 -12.71 29.67
CA PRO A 553 24.19 -13.75 28.76
C PRO A 553 24.96 -13.19 27.58
N GLN A 554 26.09 -13.84 27.26
CA GLN A 554 26.95 -13.45 26.14
C GLN A 554 26.81 -14.42 24.98
N GLY A 555 26.89 -13.92 23.75
CA GLY A 555 26.97 -14.70 22.52
C GLY A 555 26.00 -14.26 21.42
N LYS A 556 26.41 -14.45 20.16
CA LYS A 556 25.61 -14.16 18.95
C LYS A 556 25.03 -12.72 18.96
N GLN A 557 23.72 -12.56 18.78
CA GLN A 557 23.04 -11.26 18.79
C GLN A 557 23.06 -10.58 20.16
N PHE A 558 23.19 -11.31 21.27
CA PHE A 558 23.22 -10.67 22.60
C PHE A 558 24.40 -9.71 22.80
N ASN A 559 25.50 -9.93 22.07
CA ASN A 559 26.68 -9.06 22.15
C ASN A 559 26.51 -7.73 21.38
N THR A 560 25.46 -7.58 20.57
CA THR A 560 25.25 -6.39 19.73
C THR A 560 24.35 -5.35 20.39
N PHE A 561 23.65 -5.70 21.47
CA PHE A 561 22.71 -4.79 22.15
C PHE A 561 23.45 -3.79 23.06
N SER A 562 22.94 -2.57 23.12
CA SER A 562 23.52 -1.48 23.91
C SER A 562 23.04 -1.49 25.37
N ASN A 563 23.60 -0.59 26.19
CA ASN A 563 23.19 -0.41 27.58
C ASN A 563 21.69 -0.08 27.73
N ASP A 564 21.12 0.61 26.75
CA ASP A 564 19.73 1.06 26.76
C ASP A 564 18.76 -0.14 26.84
N SER A 565 19.12 -1.28 26.24
CA SER A 565 18.35 -2.52 26.31
C SER A 565 18.22 -3.10 27.73
N TYR A 566 19.06 -2.67 28.68
CA TYR A 566 19.15 -3.24 30.03
C TYR A 566 18.98 -2.20 31.14
N GLU A 567 18.74 -0.93 30.79
CA GLU A 567 18.69 0.17 31.76
C GLU A 567 17.66 -0.07 32.88
N GLU A 568 17.87 0.56 34.03
CA GLU A 568 16.98 0.47 35.20
C GLU A 568 16.77 -0.96 35.76
N ASN A 569 17.68 -1.90 35.46
CA ASN A 569 17.79 -3.21 36.13
C ASN A 569 19.01 -3.23 37.07
N PHE A 570 18.84 -2.74 38.30
CA PHE A 570 19.98 -2.51 39.21
C PHE A 570 20.74 -3.76 39.67
N GLY A 571 20.21 -4.96 39.45
CA GLY A 571 20.88 -6.21 39.81
C GLY A 571 21.66 -6.87 38.66
N LEU A 572 21.59 -6.33 37.44
CA LEU A 572 22.30 -6.90 36.28
C LEU A 572 23.77 -6.46 36.24
N CYS A 573 24.66 -7.36 35.85
CA CYS A 573 26.08 -7.12 35.69
C CYS A 573 26.63 -7.80 34.43
N GLY A 574 27.86 -7.45 34.04
CA GLY A 574 28.49 -7.96 32.81
C GLY A 574 28.25 -7.07 31.59
N VAL A 575 28.94 -7.37 30.49
CA VAL A 575 28.89 -6.59 29.24
C VAL A 575 27.45 -6.60 28.68
N PRO A 576 26.90 -5.46 28.23
CA PRO A 576 27.55 -4.18 27.97
C PRO A 576 27.60 -3.21 29.17
N LEU A 577 27.01 -3.56 30.31
CA LEU A 577 27.00 -2.72 31.51
C LEU A 577 28.41 -2.57 32.11
N SER A 578 28.68 -1.41 32.72
CA SER A 578 29.95 -1.15 33.41
C SER A 578 30.11 -1.88 34.75
N MET A 579 29.04 -2.51 35.25
CA MET A 579 29.05 -3.22 36.53
C MET A 579 29.61 -4.65 36.36
N THR A 580 30.60 -5.02 37.17
CA THR A 580 31.26 -6.34 37.11
C THR A 580 30.57 -7.35 38.03
N CYS A 581 30.45 -8.61 37.60
CA CYS A 581 29.84 -9.68 38.39
C CYS A 581 30.81 -10.25 39.43
N ILE A 582 30.39 -10.34 40.70
CA ILE A 582 31.18 -10.89 41.82
C ILE A 582 30.91 -12.40 41.92
N LYS A 583 31.96 -13.23 42.02
CA LYS A 583 31.90 -14.70 41.88
C LYS A 583 32.04 -15.52 43.18
N ASP A 584 31.76 -14.98 44.37
CA ASP A 584 31.92 -15.74 45.64
C ASP A 584 30.60 -16.20 46.29
N PRO A 585 30.43 -17.49 46.67
CA PRO A 585 29.16 -18.02 47.19
C PRO A 585 28.89 -17.81 48.70
N GLU A 586 29.73 -17.11 49.46
CA GLU A 586 29.64 -17.09 50.95
C GLU A 586 29.18 -15.78 51.60
N GLN A 587 28.56 -14.85 50.87
CA GLN A 587 27.91 -13.68 51.48
C GLN A 587 26.49 -13.43 50.97
N HIS A 588 25.62 -14.42 51.16
CA HIS A 588 24.19 -14.16 51.30
C HIS A 588 23.82 -14.02 52.78
N SER A 589 24.20 -12.91 53.41
CA SER A 589 23.32 -12.35 54.42
C SER A 589 22.12 -11.77 53.66
N SER A 590 20.96 -12.39 53.82
CA SER A 590 19.67 -11.82 53.45
C SER A 590 19.66 -10.31 53.75
N PRO A 591 19.34 -9.42 52.80
CA PRO A 591 18.98 -8.06 53.17
C PRO A 591 17.74 -8.21 54.06
N SER A 592 17.89 -7.78 55.30
CA SER A 592 16.79 -7.73 56.25
C SER A 592 15.57 -7.07 55.59
N GLN A 593 14.38 -7.60 55.88
CA GLN A 593 13.08 -7.00 55.54
C GLN A 593 12.91 -5.56 56.06
N THR A 594 13.92 -5.00 56.75
CA THR A 594 14.00 -3.60 57.18
C THR A 594 14.60 -2.65 56.16
N PHE A 595 15.29 -3.12 55.10
CA PHE A 595 15.83 -2.22 54.05
C PHE A 595 14.78 -1.82 52.99
N TRP A 596 13.75 -2.64 52.82
CA TRP A 596 12.66 -2.42 51.85
C TRP A 596 11.45 -1.67 52.41
N ARG A 597 11.53 -1.15 53.65
CA ARG A 597 10.44 -0.42 54.30
C ARG A 597 10.60 1.11 54.33
N GLU A 598 11.68 1.66 53.75
CA GLU A 598 11.97 3.11 53.84
C GLU A 598 12.28 3.83 52.53
N LYS A 599 11.87 3.29 51.38
CA LYS A 599 11.70 4.09 50.15
C LYS A 599 10.36 3.80 49.48
N SER A 600 9.29 4.19 50.15
CA SER A 600 8.05 4.55 49.46
C SER A 600 8.35 5.73 48.53
N PHE A 601 7.97 5.62 47.25
CA PHE A 601 7.67 6.72 46.32
C PHE A 601 8.49 8.01 46.50
N GLY A 602 9.43 8.26 45.59
CA GLY A 602 10.10 9.55 45.42
C GLY A 602 9.14 10.65 44.93
N PHE A 603 8.18 11.05 45.75
CA PHE A 603 7.52 12.36 45.71
C PHE A 603 7.25 12.78 47.17
N GLY A 604 8.29 13.27 47.83
CA GLY A 604 8.13 13.89 49.14
C GLY A 604 7.31 15.19 49.06
N TRP A 605 6.83 15.67 50.22
CA TRP A 605 6.10 16.94 50.34
C TRP A 605 6.93 18.16 49.92
N LYS A 606 8.27 18.04 49.80
CA LYS A 606 9.17 19.14 49.46
C LYS A 606 8.97 19.66 48.01
N PRO A 607 9.01 18.82 46.96
CA PRO A 607 8.61 19.21 45.60
C PRO A 607 7.18 19.76 45.51
N VAL A 608 6.23 19.16 46.26
CA VAL A 608 4.83 19.61 46.29
C VAL A 608 4.71 21.00 46.91
N ALA A 609 5.43 21.25 48.01
CA ALA A 609 5.47 22.56 48.68
C ALA A 609 6.17 23.62 47.83
N ILE A 610 7.25 23.26 47.12
CA ILE A 610 7.92 24.15 46.16
C ILE A 610 6.97 24.46 44.99
N GLY A 611 6.28 23.45 44.45
CA GLY A 611 5.28 23.64 43.39
C GLY A 611 4.09 24.51 43.83
N TYR A 612 3.59 24.31 45.05
CA TYR A 612 2.49 25.13 45.61
C TYR A 612 2.95 26.57 45.87
N GLY A 613 4.16 26.76 46.39
CA GLY A 613 4.74 28.07 46.65
C GLY A 613 4.99 28.87 45.36
N CYS A 614 5.63 28.26 44.36
CA CYS A 614 5.89 28.90 43.08
C CYS A 614 4.59 29.13 42.27
N GLY A 615 3.68 28.16 42.27
CA GLY A 615 2.40 28.25 41.56
C GLY A 615 1.46 29.30 42.14
N MET A 616 1.43 29.47 43.46
CA MET A 616 0.61 30.49 44.11
C MET A 616 1.15 31.91 43.84
N ILE A 617 2.48 32.11 43.84
CA ILE A 617 3.09 33.40 43.51
C ILE A 617 2.81 33.79 42.04
N PHE A 618 2.97 32.85 41.11
CA PHE A 618 2.65 33.10 39.70
C PHE A 618 1.16 33.30 39.46
N GLY A 619 0.30 32.51 40.12
CA GLY A 619 -1.16 32.62 40.01
C GLY A 619 -1.69 33.95 40.55
N VAL A 620 -1.18 34.41 41.69
CA VAL A 620 -1.55 35.73 42.26
C VAL A 620 -0.99 36.86 41.40
N GLY A 621 0.22 36.74 40.86
CA GLY A 621 0.80 37.72 39.93
C GLY A 621 -0.01 37.88 38.64
N ILE A 622 -0.39 36.75 38.02
CA ILE A 622 -1.22 36.74 36.81
C ILE A 622 -2.63 37.25 37.13
N GLY A 623 -3.24 36.83 38.23
CA GLY A 623 -4.55 37.30 38.68
C GLY A 623 -4.58 38.81 38.96
N TYR A 624 -3.54 39.34 39.58
CA TYR A 624 -3.36 40.78 39.85
C TYR A 624 -3.17 41.58 38.55
N CYS A 625 -2.36 41.08 37.61
CA CYS A 625 -2.21 41.71 36.30
C CYS A 625 -3.52 41.69 35.49
N VAL A 626 -4.31 40.61 35.55
CA VAL A 626 -5.60 40.50 34.87
C VAL A 626 -6.63 41.47 35.46
N LEU A 627 -6.66 41.62 36.79
CA LEU A 627 -7.57 42.54 37.48
C LEU A 627 -7.22 44.03 37.26
N LEU A 628 -5.94 44.36 37.10
CA LEU A 628 -5.51 45.75 36.84
C LEU A 628 -5.58 46.17 35.37
N THR A 629 -5.45 45.25 34.41
CA THR A 629 -5.34 45.60 32.98
C THR A 629 -6.58 45.29 32.14
N GLY A 630 -7.60 44.65 32.73
CA GLY A 630 -8.96 44.59 32.18
C GLY A 630 -9.15 43.85 30.84
N LYS A 631 -8.10 43.36 30.18
CA LYS A 631 -8.08 42.36 29.06
C LYS A 631 -6.67 42.24 28.44
N PRO A 632 -5.86 41.20 28.74
CA PRO A 632 -4.53 41.04 28.14
C PRO A 632 -4.63 40.41 26.74
N ARG A 633 -4.45 41.23 25.70
CA ARG A 633 -4.51 40.82 24.29
C ARG A 633 -3.41 39.83 23.85
N TRP A 634 -2.36 39.58 24.65
CA TRP A 634 -1.32 38.59 24.28
C TRP A 634 -1.80 37.15 24.47
N LEU A 635 -2.67 36.87 25.44
CA LEU A 635 -3.06 35.50 25.81
C LEU A 635 -3.91 34.84 24.72
N VAL A 636 -4.70 35.64 23.98
CA VAL A 636 -5.47 35.20 22.81
C VAL A 636 -4.57 34.82 21.63
N LYS A 637 -3.34 35.35 21.54
CA LYS A 637 -2.40 35.03 20.45
C LYS A 637 -1.62 33.73 20.65
N ILE A 638 -1.53 33.21 21.88
CA ILE A 638 -0.80 31.95 22.18
C ILE A 638 -1.69 30.72 21.96
N VAL A 639 -3.01 30.85 22.10
CA VAL A 639 -3.98 29.76 21.88
C VAL A 639 -4.39 29.62 20.40
N ALA A 640 -3.96 30.54 19.52
CA ALA A 640 -4.32 30.58 18.10
C ALA A 640 -3.15 30.18 17.16
N LYS A 641 -2.32 29.20 17.56
CA LYS A 641 -1.35 28.57 16.65
C LYS A 641 -1.46 27.06 16.72
#